data_AF-A0A222E5M5-F1
#
_entry.id   AF-A0A222E5M5-F1
#
_cell.length_a   1.000
_cell.length_b   1.000
_cell.length_c   1.000
_cell.angle_alpha   90.00
_cell.angle_beta   90.00
_cell.angle_gamma   90.00
#
_symmetry.space_group_name_H-M   'P 1'
#
loop_
_entity.id
_entity.type
_entity.pdbx_description
1 polymer ?
#
loop_
_entity_poly.entity_id
_entity_poly.type
_entity_poly.pdbx_seq_one_letter_code
_entity_poly.pdbx_strand_id
1 'polypeptide(L)'
;MRIYVHIGPDGPSTDRIQRVLDAKRGRLKDENVLYARSPGARNHTRLFMAVSDPDRADVLRFNRGVMLPEKQQMLRDELANQLAQEVARDTPQVLILSAQQLGTSLCDRSALDRLRALLAPLSDDIRIVAWLDEPARALVSRYGAQVLDGRARGLDLELNLADVDDFWEAAMDTRPDTAPLDGMFPEVQGANFWLDYKRLQSEWEAVFGAGSVQFRSINRDTLWSEDATDEICAAFGIDAQIGKAEAEELPRLPSAPWLTRARQFNDAVLRLLDRQDVLLPRPLWRKLLGEIKVPGGPILAGSLSALSMRFEDDIAALCAEHPAMHPDDMEADPICGDWVEADPTRGFRATQYLMAFRWRIAQGDKDERAARAAELAHLKGEPLDLPDAPALTESAEDALPARAKQNFVRLHGSPYAPHNKLGRVNEEELAAAFAPAPRRVLPQGSTGNVIVGCMKNEGPYILEWIAYHRAVGFDNFLIYTNGCSDGTTEILDRLQELGVLQHRDNNGWSGKSPQQHALDAALDEPVIQQAQWIAHIDVDEFVNIRCGNGTLAEVFDRVPDATNIAMTWRLFGHNGVRRFEDRLVIQQFDTCAPKYCPKPHTVWGFKTLFRNIGAYEKISCHRPNKLAEGFEDKVKWVNGSGRDMTEAALRNGWRSSKRTIGYDLIQLNHYALRSAESFLIKRQRGRALHVDRNIGLNYWIRMDWSVHRDITIKRNIPRVRAEYDRLLRDDALRAAHHRALEWHRAKAAELHGMPEFADLYRQALALDLTETERVAYALALDMET
;
A
#
# COMPACT_ATOMS: atom_id res chain seq x y z
N MET A 1 -17.97 28.50 3.58
CA MET A 1 -17.48 27.18 4.02
C MET A 1 -16.73 27.37 5.33
N ARG A 2 -16.98 26.56 6.35
CA ARG A 2 -16.19 26.56 7.59
C ARG A 2 -15.03 25.56 7.47
N ILE A 3 -13.85 25.91 7.95
CA ILE A 3 -12.69 25.02 7.99
C ILE A 3 -12.44 24.63 9.44
N TYR A 4 -12.45 23.33 9.75
CA TYR A 4 -11.95 22.81 11.01
C TYR A 4 -10.54 22.26 10.82
N VAL A 5 -9.60 22.79 11.60
CA VAL A 5 -8.23 22.30 11.70
C VAL A 5 -8.09 21.54 13.01
N HIS A 6 -8.06 20.22 12.92
CA HIS A 6 -7.83 19.33 14.04
C HIS A 6 -6.33 19.14 14.28
N ILE A 7 -5.84 19.61 15.43
CA ILE A 7 -4.39 19.71 15.74
C ILE A 7 -3.85 18.56 16.61
N GLY A 8 -4.73 17.75 17.19
CA GLY A 8 -4.45 16.39 17.67
C GLY A 8 -3.18 16.16 18.52
N PRO A 9 -2.98 16.84 19.66
CA PRO A 9 -1.79 16.64 20.50
C PRO A 9 -1.68 15.20 21.03
N ASP A 10 -2.80 14.55 21.35
CA ASP A 10 -2.84 13.12 21.67
C ASP A 10 -2.84 12.24 20.41
N GLY A 11 -1.81 11.40 20.27
CA GLY A 11 -1.63 10.55 19.09
C GLY A 11 -2.68 9.46 18.92
N PRO A 12 -2.89 8.58 19.92
CA PRO A 12 -3.89 7.52 19.87
C PRO A 12 -5.30 8.00 19.52
N SER A 13 -5.79 9.05 20.16
CA SER A 13 -7.13 9.60 19.91
C SER A 13 -7.21 10.25 18.54
N THR A 14 -6.17 10.97 18.12
CA THR A 14 -6.12 11.55 16.77
C THR A 14 -6.17 10.50 15.68
N ASP A 15 -5.39 9.42 15.82
CA ASP A 15 -5.39 8.30 14.89
C ASP A 15 -6.77 7.60 14.84
N ARG A 16 -7.43 7.42 15.99
CA ARG A 16 -8.81 6.92 16.06
C ARG A 16 -9.79 7.83 15.31
N ILE A 17 -9.77 9.14 15.56
CA ILE A 17 -10.65 10.11 14.89
C ILE A 17 -10.42 10.10 13.38
N GLN A 18 -9.15 10.11 12.94
CA GLN A 18 -8.80 10.06 11.51
C GLN A 18 -9.27 8.77 10.83
N ARG A 19 -9.21 7.61 11.51
CA ARG A 19 -9.76 6.35 11.00
C ARG A 19 -11.27 6.42 10.80
N VAL A 20 -11.99 6.96 11.78
CA VAL A 20 -13.46 7.09 11.70
C VAL A 20 -13.85 8.06 10.58
N LEU A 21 -13.21 9.23 10.50
CA LEU A 21 -13.44 10.20 9.42
C LEU A 21 -13.18 9.60 8.03
N ASP A 22 -12.10 8.83 7.86
CA ASP A 22 -11.80 8.18 6.58
C ASP A 22 -12.81 7.09 6.22
N ALA A 23 -13.20 6.26 7.19
CA ALA A 23 -14.21 5.22 7.00
C ALA A 23 -15.59 5.80 6.66
N LYS A 24 -15.91 6.98 7.19
CA LYS A 24 -17.19 7.68 6.96
C LYS A 24 -17.14 8.71 5.83
N ARG A 25 -16.03 8.86 5.11
CA ARG A 25 -15.83 9.92 4.10
C ARG A 25 -16.95 10.01 3.06
N GLY A 26 -17.46 8.87 2.58
CA GLY A 26 -18.58 8.85 1.62
C GLY A 26 -19.84 9.49 2.21
N ARG A 27 -20.21 9.08 3.43
CA ARG A 27 -21.35 9.63 4.16
C ARG A 27 -21.17 11.11 4.51
N LEU A 28 -19.98 11.50 4.96
CA LEU A 28 -19.65 12.90 5.21
C LEU A 28 -19.86 13.76 3.96
N LYS A 29 -19.45 13.24 2.79
CA LYS A 29 -19.65 13.93 1.51
C LYS A 29 -21.13 14.08 1.15
N ASP A 30 -21.96 13.08 1.43
CA ASP A 30 -23.42 13.18 1.23
C ASP A 30 -24.03 14.34 2.05
N GLU A 31 -23.42 14.67 3.19
CA GLU A 31 -23.82 15.74 4.11
C GLU A 31 -23.06 17.07 3.88
N ASN A 32 -22.44 17.26 2.71
CA ASN A 32 -21.64 18.44 2.36
C ASN A 32 -20.43 18.71 3.28
N VAL A 33 -19.91 17.66 3.92
CA VAL A 33 -18.69 17.70 4.73
C VAL A 33 -17.55 17.06 3.95
N LEU A 34 -16.52 17.86 3.63
CA LEU A 34 -15.33 17.38 2.97
C LEU A 34 -14.25 17.07 3.99
N TYR A 35 -13.98 15.78 4.19
CA TYR A 35 -12.69 15.34 4.71
C TYR A 35 -11.72 15.19 3.54
N ALA A 36 -10.77 16.13 3.41
CA ALA A 36 -9.94 16.27 2.21
C ALA A 36 -9.03 15.06 1.96
N ARG A 37 -8.71 14.79 0.69
CA ARG A 37 -7.72 13.76 0.29
C ARG A 37 -6.39 14.36 -0.11
N SER A 38 -6.39 15.56 -0.70
CA SER A 38 -5.17 16.21 -1.20
C SER A 38 -4.05 16.35 -0.16
N PRO A 39 -4.31 16.64 1.13
CA PRO A 39 -3.24 16.74 2.13
C PRO A 39 -2.75 15.38 2.68
N GLY A 40 -3.39 14.29 2.26
CA GLY A 40 -3.17 12.92 2.72
C GLY A 40 -4.50 12.22 2.97
N ALA A 41 -4.60 10.93 2.64
CA ALA A 41 -5.86 10.20 2.79
C ALA A 41 -6.33 10.17 4.26
N ARG A 42 -5.52 9.70 5.21
CA ARG A 42 -5.94 9.60 6.62
C ARG A 42 -5.37 10.71 7.49
N ASN A 43 -4.05 10.75 7.65
CA ASN A 43 -3.38 11.85 8.34
C ASN A 43 -2.93 12.88 7.31
N HIS A 44 -3.31 14.15 7.49
CA HIS A 44 -3.03 15.25 6.57
C HIS A 44 -1.57 15.75 6.70
N THR A 45 -0.63 14.81 6.71
CA THR A 45 0.81 15.05 6.89
C THR A 45 1.41 16.03 5.88
N ARG A 46 0.87 16.14 4.65
CA ARG A 46 1.34 17.13 3.67
C ARG A 46 1.03 18.55 4.13
N LEU A 47 -0.08 18.76 4.83
CA LEU A 47 -0.44 20.06 5.39
C LEU A 47 0.60 20.52 6.40
N PHE A 48 0.96 19.64 7.35
CA PHE A 48 2.01 19.94 8.33
C PHE A 48 3.36 20.24 7.66
N MET A 49 3.81 19.36 6.74
CA MET A 49 5.10 19.56 6.05
C MET A 49 5.13 20.86 5.23
N ALA A 50 4.00 21.29 4.66
CA ALA A 50 3.89 22.52 3.87
C ALA A 50 3.94 23.82 4.70
N VAL A 51 3.82 23.73 6.02
CA VAL A 51 3.73 24.91 6.92
C VAL A 51 4.79 24.92 8.02
N SER A 52 5.45 23.78 8.30
CA SER A 52 6.56 23.71 9.26
C SER A 52 7.70 24.68 8.90
N ASP A 53 8.60 24.95 9.84
CA ASP A 53 9.73 25.86 9.62
C ASP A 53 10.60 25.40 8.42
N PRO A 54 10.75 26.21 7.36
CA PRO A 54 11.55 25.86 6.18
C PRO A 54 12.98 25.45 6.50
N ASP A 55 13.61 26.14 7.45
CA ASP A 55 15.01 25.99 7.80
C ASP A 55 15.23 24.90 8.86
N ARG A 56 14.16 24.52 9.58
CA ARG A 56 14.20 23.47 10.59
C ARG A 56 13.42 22.23 10.15
N ALA A 57 14.08 21.38 9.37
CA ALA A 57 13.49 20.14 8.88
C ALA A 57 13.12 19.19 10.04
N ASP A 58 11.83 18.87 10.13
CA ASP A 58 11.27 17.89 11.06
C ASP A 58 11.50 16.44 10.58
N VAL A 59 11.23 15.47 11.47
CA VAL A 59 11.36 14.03 11.19
C VAL A 59 10.58 13.62 9.94
N LEU A 60 9.40 14.20 9.71
CA LEU A 60 8.51 13.82 8.62
C LEU A 60 9.04 14.35 7.29
N ARG A 61 9.45 15.62 7.22
CA ARG A 61 10.11 16.21 6.04
C ARG A 61 11.40 15.47 5.69
N PHE A 62 12.21 15.12 6.69
CA PHE A 62 13.41 14.32 6.50
C PHE A 62 13.10 12.94 5.91
N ASN A 63 12.09 12.24 6.44
CA ASN A 63 11.71 10.91 5.96
C ASN A 63 11.04 10.93 4.57
N ARG A 64 10.40 12.04 4.19
CA ARG A 64 9.72 12.21 2.90
C ARG A 64 10.62 12.82 1.81
N GLY A 65 11.85 13.22 2.14
CA GLY A 65 12.80 13.82 1.19
C GLY A 65 12.42 15.25 0.78
N VAL A 66 11.75 15.97 1.69
CA VAL A 66 11.25 17.35 1.50
C VAL A 66 11.89 18.31 2.51
N MET A 67 13.10 17.99 2.97
CA MET A 67 13.81 18.74 4.02
C MET A 67 14.34 20.10 3.55
N LEU A 68 14.58 20.28 2.26
CA LEU A 68 15.08 21.55 1.72
C LEU A 68 13.94 22.59 1.65
N PRO A 69 14.21 23.88 1.94
CA PRO A 69 13.21 24.95 1.86
C PRO A 69 12.52 25.03 0.50
N GLU A 70 13.25 24.89 -0.62
CA GLU A 70 12.68 24.99 -1.96
C GLU A 70 11.71 23.84 -2.25
N LYS A 71 12.08 22.62 -1.84
CA LYS A 71 11.19 21.44 -1.97
C LYS A 71 9.93 21.59 -1.12
N GLN A 72 10.05 22.19 0.05
CA GLN A 72 8.90 22.47 0.91
C GLN A 72 7.99 23.52 0.30
N GLN A 73 8.55 24.59 -0.27
CA GLN A 73 7.79 25.62 -0.97
C GLN A 73 7.02 25.03 -2.16
N MET A 74 7.68 24.18 -2.97
CA MET A 74 7.00 23.45 -4.05
C MET A 74 5.83 22.58 -3.53
N LEU A 75 6.04 21.85 -2.43
CA LEU A 75 4.99 21.05 -1.80
C LEU A 75 3.82 21.92 -1.33
N ARG A 76 4.12 23.09 -0.76
CA ARG A 76 3.13 24.06 -0.27
C ARG A 76 2.26 24.58 -1.43
N ASP A 77 2.88 24.99 -2.52
CA ASP A 77 2.18 25.50 -3.70
C ASP A 77 1.34 24.42 -4.39
N GLU A 78 1.88 23.20 -4.51
CA GLU A 78 1.15 22.05 -5.05
C GLU A 78 -0.07 21.72 -4.18
N LEU A 79 0.11 21.68 -2.85
CA LEU A 79 -0.97 21.38 -1.92
C LEU A 79 -2.07 22.46 -1.95
N ALA A 80 -1.70 23.73 -1.97
CA ALA A 80 -2.65 24.84 -2.04
C ALA A 80 -3.53 24.72 -3.30
N ASN A 81 -2.91 24.43 -4.45
CA ASN A 81 -3.63 24.25 -5.71
C ASN A 81 -4.56 23.02 -5.68
N GLN A 82 -4.07 21.87 -5.21
CA GLN A 82 -4.86 20.63 -5.13
C GLN A 82 -6.04 20.78 -4.17
N LEU A 83 -5.83 21.41 -3.01
CA LEU A 83 -6.88 21.62 -2.02
C LEU A 83 -7.93 22.61 -2.55
N ALA A 84 -7.51 23.69 -3.22
CA ALA A 84 -8.43 24.63 -3.87
C ALA A 84 -9.28 23.96 -4.96
N GLN A 85 -8.68 23.11 -5.80
CA GLN A 85 -9.41 22.33 -6.80
C GLN A 85 -10.40 21.34 -6.16
N GLU A 86 -10.00 20.68 -5.07
CA GLU A 86 -10.85 19.75 -4.34
C GLU A 86 -12.08 20.44 -3.75
N VAL A 87 -11.88 21.59 -3.11
CA VAL A 87 -12.95 22.44 -2.55
C VAL A 87 -13.84 23.00 -3.66
N ALA A 88 -13.28 23.48 -4.77
CA ALA A 88 -14.05 24.01 -5.88
C ALA A 88 -14.92 22.95 -6.58
N ARG A 89 -14.43 21.70 -6.64
CA ARG A 89 -15.17 20.57 -7.23
C ARG A 89 -16.34 20.13 -6.36
N ASP A 90 -16.11 19.99 -5.05
CA ASP A 90 -17.09 19.37 -4.14
C ASP A 90 -17.96 20.41 -3.41
N THR A 91 -17.60 21.71 -3.47
CA THR A 91 -18.32 22.85 -2.89
C THR A 91 -18.87 22.62 -1.47
N PRO A 92 -18.05 22.13 -0.52
CA PRO A 92 -18.55 21.71 0.79
C PRO A 92 -18.96 22.88 1.68
N GLN A 93 -19.85 22.62 2.63
CA GLN A 93 -20.17 23.57 3.69
C GLN A 93 -19.11 23.54 4.81
N VAL A 94 -18.58 22.34 5.09
CA VAL A 94 -17.56 22.11 6.11
C VAL A 94 -16.35 21.40 5.47
N LEU A 95 -15.15 21.92 5.71
CA LEU A 95 -13.88 21.29 5.36
C LEU A 95 -13.16 20.88 6.64
N ILE A 96 -12.85 19.58 6.77
CA ILE A 96 -12.10 19.05 7.90
C ILE A 96 -10.67 18.75 7.47
N LEU A 97 -9.70 19.32 8.19
CA LEU A 97 -8.27 19.07 8.03
C LEU A 97 -7.72 18.52 9.35
N SER A 98 -7.04 17.37 9.33
CA SER A 98 -6.61 16.70 10.56
C SER A 98 -5.16 16.24 10.47
N ALA A 99 -4.29 16.80 11.31
CA ALA A 99 -2.90 16.38 11.42
C ALA A 99 -2.37 16.53 12.85
N GLN A 100 -2.00 15.40 13.45
CA GLN A 100 -1.44 15.29 14.82
C GLN A 100 -0.19 16.17 15.02
N GLN A 101 0.59 16.34 13.96
CA GLN A 101 1.85 17.09 14.00
C GLN A 101 1.61 18.60 14.21
N LEU A 102 0.42 19.11 13.88
CA LEU A 102 0.13 20.53 14.04
C LEU A 102 0.21 20.95 15.50
N GLY A 103 -0.47 20.25 16.41
CA GLY A 103 -0.51 20.60 17.84
C GLY A 103 0.79 20.26 18.58
N THR A 104 1.50 19.21 18.15
CA THR A 104 2.71 18.74 18.85
C THR A 104 4.00 19.41 18.38
N SER A 105 4.00 20.02 17.19
CA SER A 105 5.25 20.46 16.53
C SER A 105 5.22 21.88 15.97
N LEU A 106 4.06 22.49 15.70
CA LEU A 106 4.00 23.91 15.32
C LEU A 106 4.04 24.79 16.57
N CYS A 107 5.26 25.14 16.99
CA CYS A 107 5.51 26.04 18.11
C CYS A 107 5.74 27.51 17.67
N ASP A 108 6.19 27.74 16.44
CA ASP A 108 6.59 29.07 16.00
C ASP A 108 5.42 29.85 15.39
N ARG A 109 5.32 31.12 15.77
CA ARG A 109 4.33 32.06 15.22
C ARG A 109 4.31 32.09 13.70
N SER A 110 5.50 32.08 13.08
CA SER A 110 5.64 32.10 11.61
C SER A 110 5.03 30.87 10.94
N ALA A 111 5.04 29.71 11.61
CA ALA A 111 4.51 28.46 11.07
C ALA A 111 2.98 28.44 11.12
N LEU A 112 2.40 28.99 12.19
CA LEU A 112 0.97 29.22 12.30
C LEU A 112 0.49 30.26 11.26
N ASP A 113 1.22 31.36 11.07
CA ASP A 113 0.90 32.37 10.04
C ASP A 113 0.96 31.76 8.63
N ARG A 114 1.95 30.89 8.36
CA ARG A 114 2.02 30.10 7.12
C ARG A 114 0.82 29.18 6.94
N LEU A 115 0.34 28.53 8.00
CA LEU A 115 -0.86 27.70 7.93
C LEU A 115 -2.09 28.56 7.61
N ARG A 116 -2.29 29.67 8.31
CA ARG A 116 -3.37 30.61 8.04
C ARG A 116 -3.33 31.13 6.59
N ALA A 117 -2.15 31.53 6.10
CA ALA A 117 -1.98 32.01 4.73
C ALA A 117 -2.29 30.95 3.65
N LEU A 118 -2.11 29.66 3.95
CA LEU A 118 -2.47 28.58 3.04
C LEU A 118 -3.99 28.38 2.97
N LEU A 119 -4.69 28.58 4.09
CA LEU A 119 -6.12 28.31 4.23
C LEU A 119 -7.02 29.51 3.94
N ALA A 120 -6.55 30.73 4.20
CA ALA A 120 -7.28 31.98 3.96
C ALA A 120 -7.89 32.11 2.54
N PRO A 121 -7.21 31.69 1.45
CA PRO A 121 -7.82 31.70 0.11
C PRO A 121 -9.08 30.83 -0.03
N LEU A 122 -9.28 29.86 0.86
CA LEU A 122 -10.45 28.96 0.85
C LEU A 122 -11.58 29.47 1.75
N SER A 123 -11.25 30.02 2.91
CA SER A 123 -12.20 30.63 3.85
C SER A 123 -11.48 31.38 4.97
N ASP A 124 -12.13 32.43 5.48
CA ASP A 124 -11.73 33.13 6.70
C ASP A 124 -12.36 32.53 7.99
N ASP A 125 -13.38 31.67 7.89
CA ASP A 125 -13.98 30.99 9.05
C ASP A 125 -13.22 29.69 9.34
N ILE A 126 -12.11 29.83 10.08
CA ILE A 126 -11.22 28.74 10.49
C ILE A 126 -11.37 28.49 12.00
N ARG A 127 -11.64 27.25 12.37
CA ARG A 127 -11.77 26.78 13.76
C ARG A 127 -10.70 25.74 14.06
N ILE A 128 -10.08 25.85 15.22
CA ILE A 128 -9.07 24.92 15.69
C ILE A 128 -9.72 23.98 16.70
N VAL A 129 -9.59 22.67 16.50
CA VAL A 129 -10.19 21.67 17.38
C VAL A 129 -9.10 20.74 17.91
N ALA A 130 -9.15 20.41 19.20
CA ALA A 130 -8.27 19.40 19.78
C ALA A 130 -8.97 18.60 20.88
N TRP A 131 -8.68 17.30 20.91
CA TRP A 131 -8.98 16.44 22.04
C TRP A 131 -7.78 16.36 22.95
N LEU A 132 -7.99 16.60 24.24
CA LEU A 132 -6.97 16.68 25.27
C LEU A 132 -7.18 15.56 26.29
N ASP A 133 -6.08 14.95 26.72
CA ASP A 133 -6.04 14.07 27.90
C ASP A 133 -5.36 14.84 29.03
N GLU A 134 -5.47 14.32 30.24
CA GLU A 134 -4.74 14.82 31.39
C GLU A 134 -3.23 14.87 31.09
N PRO A 135 -2.52 15.97 31.46
CA PRO A 135 -1.13 16.21 31.04
C PRO A 135 -0.14 15.06 31.30
N ALA A 136 -0.21 14.38 32.45
CA ALA A 136 0.65 13.23 32.72
C ALA A 136 0.34 12.03 31.80
N ARG A 137 -0.95 11.73 31.57
CA ARG A 137 -1.36 10.68 30.61
C ARG A 137 -0.95 11.00 29.18
N ALA A 138 -1.14 12.24 28.75
CA ALA A 138 -0.71 12.74 27.44
C ALA A 138 0.82 12.62 27.26
N LEU A 139 1.59 12.99 28.30
CA LEU A 139 3.04 12.88 28.29
C LEU A 139 3.52 11.43 28.20
N VAL A 140 2.91 10.48 28.92
CA VAL A 140 3.28 9.06 28.82
C VAL A 140 3.12 8.53 27.39
N SER A 141 1.98 8.82 26.76
CA SER A 141 1.68 8.45 25.37
C SER A 141 2.72 9.04 24.41
N ARG A 142 2.97 10.35 24.53
CA ARG A 142 3.93 11.07 23.68
C ARG A 142 5.36 10.63 23.89
N TYR A 143 5.80 10.45 25.13
CA TYR A 143 7.15 10.02 25.47
C TYR A 143 7.48 8.66 24.84
N GLY A 144 6.54 7.71 24.90
CA GLY A 144 6.67 6.43 24.23
C GLY A 144 6.90 6.59 22.71
N ALA A 145 6.14 7.47 22.07
CA ALA A 145 6.32 7.77 20.64
C ALA A 145 7.68 8.43 20.35
N GLN A 146 8.07 9.45 21.13
CA GLN A 146 9.36 10.13 20.97
C GLN A 146 10.55 9.17 21.15
N VAL A 147 10.52 8.28 22.14
CA VAL A 147 11.56 7.26 22.33
C VAL A 147 11.62 6.32 21.12
N LEU A 148 10.49 5.92 20.55
CA LEU A 148 10.47 5.12 19.32
C LEU A 148 10.88 5.91 18.07
N ASP A 149 10.82 7.24 18.12
CA ASP A 149 11.36 8.17 17.12
C ASP A 149 12.83 8.57 17.38
N GLY A 150 13.48 8.03 18.43
CA GLY A 150 14.90 8.23 18.68
C GLY A 150 15.25 9.11 19.89
N ARG A 151 14.29 9.48 20.74
CA ARG A 151 14.56 10.25 21.98
C ARG A 151 15.51 9.48 22.90
N ALA A 152 16.55 10.17 23.38
CA ALA A 152 17.56 9.60 24.28
C ALA A 152 17.46 10.12 25.74
N ARG A 153 16.64 11.15 25.96
CA ARG A 153 16.43 11.81 27.26
C ARG A 153 15.22 11.24 27.97
N GLY A 154 15.30 11.10 29.29
CA GLY A 154 14.22 10.58 30.15
C GLY A 154 13.08 11.59 30.38
N LEU A 155 12.12 11.21 31.22
CA LEU A 155 10.99 12.05 31.64
C LEU A 155 11.37 13.11 32.67
N ASP A 156 12.55 13.00 33.29
CA ASP A 156 13.11 14.06 34.13
C ASP A 156 13.22 15.40 33.37
N LEU A 157 13.25 15.32 32.04
CA LEU A 157 13.25 16.50 31.19
C LEU A 157 12.02 17.39 31.40
N GLU A 158 10.82 16.83 31.41
CA GLU A 158 9.59 17.57 31.66
C GLU A 158 9.34 17.78 33.16
N LEU A 159 9.66 16.79 34.00
CA LEU A 159 9.39 16.88 35.44
C LEU A 159 10.20 17.99 36.13
N ASN A 160 11.45 18.22 35.71
CA ASN A 160 12.26 19.31 36.25
C ASN A 160 11.78 20.71 35.84
N LEU A 161 10.79 20.80 34.93
CA LEU A 161 10.16 22.05 34.51
C LEU A 161 8.84 22.30 35.25
N ALA A 162 8.37 21.38 36.09
CA ALA A 162 7.08 21.54 36.77
C ALA A 162 7.05 22.81 37.64
N ASP A 163 8.15 23.16 38.30
CA ASP A 163 8.19 24.32 39.21
C ASP A 163 8.61 25.64 38.54
N VAL A 164 8.81 25.68 37.21
CA VAL A 164 9.15 26.93 36.52
C VAL A 164 7.90 27.78 36.23
N ASP A 165 8.07 29.10 36.28
CA ASP A 165 6.99 30.07 36.04
C ASP A 165 6.42 29.96 34.61
N ASP A 166 7.30 29.94 33.60
CA ASP A 166 6.93 29.80 32.19
C ASP A 166 7.37 28.42 31.67
N PHE A 167 6.47 27.44 31.79
CA PHE A 167 6.72 26.07 31.33
C PHE A 167 6.96 26.02 29.82
N TRP A 168 6.24 26.83 29.03
CA TRP A 168 6.32 26.80 27.58
C TRP A 168 7.70 27.22 27.08
N GLU A 169 8.20 28.36 27.55
CA GLU A 169 9.53 28.87 27.19
C GLU A 169 10.63 27.94 27.71
N ALA A 170 10.51 27.48 28.97
CA ALA A 170 11.49 26.54 29.51
C ALA A 170 11.52 25.21 28.74
N ALA A 171 10.37 24.72 28.27
CA ALA A 171 10.30 23.53 27.42
C ALA A 171 10.90 23.79 26.03
N MET A 172 10.68 24.97 25.44
CA MET A 172 11.32 25.39 24.19
C MET A 172 12.85 25.40 24.30
N ASP A 173 13.39 25.94 25.40
CA ASP A 173 14.84 26.02 25.64
C ASP A 173 15.53 24.65 25.73
N THR A 174 14.77 23.59 26.01
CA THR A 174 15.33 22.23 26.02
C THR A 174 15.55 21.62 24.64
N ARG A 175 15.04 22.25 23.58
CA ARG A 175 15.09 21.71 22.22
C ARG A 175 16.47 21.95 21.60
N PRO A 176 17.17 20.89 21.13
CA PRO A 176 18.46 21.06 20.46
C PRO A 176 18.28 21.69 19.08
N ASP A 177 19.38 22.18 18.50
CA ASP A 177 19.44 22.53 17.08
C ASP A 177 19.11 21.32 16.20
N THR A 178 18.51 21.58 15.03
CA THR A 178 18.22 20.52 14.07
C THR A 178 19.51 20.03 13.42
N ALA A 179 19.73 18.72 13.47
CA ALA A 179 20.80 18.06 12.71
C ALA A 179 20.25 16.72 12.18
N PRO A 180 19.48 16.73 11.09
CA PRO A 180 18.74 15.55 10.63
C PRO A 180 19.63 14.35 10.29
N LEU A 181 20.85 14.60 9.78
CA LEU A 181 21.83 13.55 9.47
C LEU A 181 22.37 12.86 10.73
N ASP A 182 22.47 13.60 11.83
CA ASP A 182 22.95 13.10 13.12
C ASP A 182 21.80 12.49 13.95
N GLY A 183 20.59 12.43 13.38
CA GLY A 183 19.41 11.92 14.06
C GLY A 183 18.84 12.91 15.10
N MET A 184 19.29 14.16 15.09
CA MET A 184 18.89 15.19 16.05
C MET A 184 17.69 15.99 15.52
N PHE A 185 16.56 15.89 16.22
CA PHE A 185 15.32 16.57 15.85
C PHE A 185 14.72 17.25 17.10
N PRO A 186 14.44 18.56 17.05
CA PRO A 186 13.95 19.34 18.19
C PRO A 186 12.71 18.72 18.85
N GLU A 187 11.72 18.31 18.05
CA GLU A 187 10.44 17.75 18.48
C GLU A 187 10.52 16.33 19.06
N VAL A 188 11.66 15.65 18.86
CA VAL A 188 11.93 14.32 19.40
C VAL A 188 12.70 14.41 20.71
N GLN A 189 13.68 15.32 20.80
CA GLN A 189 14.60 15.38 21.93
C GLN A 189 14.22 16.42 23.00
N GLY A 190 13.41 17.42 22.65
CA GLY A 190 12.94 18.45 23.56
C GLY A 190 11.74 18.02 24.41
N ALA A 191 11.52 18.79 25.46
CA ALA A 191 10.33 18.72 26.29
C ALA A 191 9.07 19.07 25.50
N ASN A 192 7.93 18.52 25.94
CA ASN A 192 6.64 18.74 25.29
C ASN A 192 5.98 20.04 25.78
N PHE A 193 6.35 21.16 25.16
CA PHE A 193 5.82 22.49 25.45
C PHE A 193 4.29 22.60 25.42
N TRP A 194 3.63 21.84 24.54
CA TRP A 194 2.19 21.88 24.30
C TRP A 194 1.38 21.31 25.47
N LEU A 195 2.02 20.76 26.51
CA LEU A 195 1.37 20.36 27.77
C LEU A 195 0.76 21.55 28.51
N ASP A 196 1.29 22.76 28.28
CA ASP A 196 0.62 24.01 28.69
C ASP A 196 -0.51 24.32 27.69
N TYR A 197 -1.67 23.69 27.91
CA TYR A 197 -2.83 23.83 27.03
C TYR A 197 -3.39 25.25 26.99
N LYS A 198 -3.25 26.02 28.07
CA LYS A 198 -3.71 27.41 28.15
C LYS A 198 -2.84 28.32 27.28
N ARG A 199 -1.52 28.12 27.32
CA ARG A 199 -0.62 28.81 26.39
C ARG A 199 -0.83 28.33 24.96
N LEU A 200 -1.06 27.04 24.74
CA LEU A 200 -1.39 26.49 23.42
C LEU A 200 -2.62 27.21 22.83
N GLN A 201 -3.71 27.34 23.59
CA GLN A 201 -4.88 28.10 23.14
C GLN A 201 -4.50 29.53 22.77
N SER A 202 -3.79 30.23 23.65
CA SER A 202 -3.41 31.63 23.44
C SER A 202 -2.58 31.84 22.16
N GLU A 203 -1.60 30.95 21.88
CA GLU A 203 -0.76 31.03 20.69
C GLU A 203 -1.54 30.81 19.38
N TRP A 204 -2.45 29.82 19.38
CA TRP A 204 -3.30 29.55 18.21
C TRP A 204 -4.33 30.67 17.99
N GLU A 205 -4.99 31.14 19.04
CA GLU A 205 -5.97 32.23 18.94
C GLU A 205 -5.34 33.56 18.55
N ALA A 206 -4.10 33.81 18.93
CA ALA A 206 -3.42 35.00 18.51
C ALA A 206 -3.24 35.04 16.97
N VAL A 207 -3.25 33.90 16.26
CA VAL A 207 -3.20 33.81 14.78
C VAL A 207 -4.58 33.70 14.16
N PHE A 208 -5.45 32.82 14.69
CA PHE A 208 -6.74 32.49 14.08
C PHE A 208 -7.91 33.31 14.63
N GLY A 209 -7.67 34.14 15.65
CA GLY A 209 -8.64 34.99 16.31
C GLY A 209 -9.08 34.43 17.68
N ALA A 210 -9.47 35.33 18.59
CA ALA A 210 -10.02 34.94 19.89
C ALA A 210 -11.30 34.11 19.73
N GLY A 211 -11.45 33.03 20.50
CA GLY A 211 -12.56 32.08 20.40
C GLY A 211 -12.50 31.19 19.15
N SER A 212 -11.34 31.08 18.49
CA SER A 212 -11.17 30.19 17.34
C SER A 212 -10.83 28.75 17.77
N VAL A 213 -10.32 28.56 18.99
CA VAL A 213 -9.91 27.27 19.54
C VAL A 213 -11.05 26.64 20.33
N GLN A 214 -11.24 25.34 20.13
CA GLN A 214 -12.23 24.53 20.84
C GLN A 214 -11.55 23.27 21.35
N PHE A 215 -11.51 23.12 22.67
CA PHE A 215 -10.99 21.93 23.31
C PHE A 215 -12.10 20.99 23.76
N ARG A 216 -11.76 19.70 23.79
CA ARG A 216 -12.63 18.61 24.19
C ARG A 216 -11.83 17.63 25.05
N SER A 217 -12.43 17.07 26.09
CA SER A 217 -11.77 16.01 26.86
C SER A 217 -11.89 14.66 26.15
N ILE A 218 -10.91 13.77 26.35
CA ILE A 218 -10.96 12.43 25.79
C ILE A 218 -11.78 11.51 26.69
N ASN A 219 -13.04 11.28 26.31
CA ASN A 219 -13.83 10.20 26.89
C ASN A 219 -13.53 8.88 26.16
N ARG A 220 -12.80 7.98 26.83
CA ARG A 220 -12.33 6.71 26.25
C ARG A 220 -13.46 5.73 25.93
N ASP A 221 -14.51 5.73 26.76
CA ASP A 221 -15.66 4.83 26.58
C ASP A 221 -16.51 5.24 25.36
N THR A 222 -16.59 6.53 25.06
CA THR A 222 -17.25 7.02 23.84
C THR A 222 -16.37 6.88 22.60
N LEU A 223 -15.11 7.33 22.66
CA LEU A 223 -14.27 7.45 21.44
C LEU A 223 -13.85 6.08 20.85
N TRP A 224 -13.80 5.03 21.67
CA TRP A 224 -13.50 3.66 21.23
C TRP A 224 -14.72 2.76 21.06
N SER A 225 -15.93 3.25 21.35
CA SER A 225 -17.17 2.52 21.11
C SER A 225 -17.79 2.85 19.75
N GLU A 226 -19.00 2.33 19.53
CA GLU A 226 -19.82 2.60 18.35
C GLU A 226 -20.28 4.07 18.27
N ASP A 227 -20.28 4.77 19.40
CA ASP A 227 -20.75 6.15 19.57
C ASP A 227 -19.68 7.21 19.22
N ALA A 228 -18.48 6.77 18.81
CA ALA A 228 -17.41 7.67 18.39
C ALA A 228 -17.82 8.62 17.24
N THR A 229 -18.76 8.21 16.38
CA THR A 229 -19.30 9.09 15.33
C THR A 229 -20.10 10.24 15.86
N ASP A 230 -20.81 10.05 16.97
CA ASP A 230 -21.71 11.04 17.55
C ASP A 230 -20.86 12.16 18.17
N GLU A 231 -19.78 11.77 18.85
CA GLU A 231 -18.75 12.70 19.36
C GLU A 231 -18.03 13.47 18.24
N ILE A 232 -17.65 12.78 17.15
CA ILE A 232 -17.02 13.43 15.99
C ILE A 232 -17.96 14.41 15.30
N CYS A 233 -19.23 14.04 15.10
CA CYS A 233 -20.24 14.93 14.53
C CYS A 233 -20.43 16.18 15.40
N ALA A 234 -20.53 16.02 16.72
CA ALA A 234 -20.64 17.14 17.65
C ALA A 234 -19.42 18.08 17.57
N ALA A 235 -18.21 17.53 17.50
CA ALA A 235 -16.98 18.31 17.46
C ALA A 235 -16.78 19.12 16.17
N PHE A 236 -17.30 18.64 15.04
CA PHE A 236 -17.18 19.32 13.75
C PHE A 236 -18.49 20.03 13.32
N GLY A 237 -19.48 20.12 14.21
CA GLY A 237 -20.76 20.77 13.94
C GLY A 237 -21.52 20.15 12.78
N ILE A 238 -21.60 18.81 12.77
CA ILE A 238 -22.30 18.02 11.76
C ILE A 238 -23.64 17.57 12.36
N ASP A 239 -24.75 18.09 11.85
CA ASP A 239 -26.09 17.79 12.39
C ASP A 239 -26.60 16.39 11.98
N ALA A 240 -25.99 15.78 10.98
CA ALA A 240 -26.43 14.53 10.39
C ALA A 240 -25.80 13.28 11.05
N GLN A 241 -26.57 12.20 11.10
CA GLN A 241 -26.14 10.89 11.59
C GLN A 241 -25.34 10.16 10.49
N ILE A 242 -24.02 9.99 10.68
CA ILE A 242 -23.14 9.32 9.70
C ILE A 242 -23.02 7.79 9.92
N GLY A 243 -23.88 7.24 10.77
CA GLY A 243 -23.94 5.84 11.18
C GLY A 243 -22.81 5.44 12.13
N LYS A 244 -22.96 4.32 12.86
CA LYS A 244 -22.07 3.93 13.95
C LYS A 244 -20.62 3.60 13.55
N ALA A 245 -19.67 3.88 14.43
CA ALA A 245 -18.27 3.48 14.28
C ALA A 245 -18.09 1.98 14.58
N GLU A 246 -17.01 1.39 14.08
CA GLU A 246 -16.57 0.06 14.54
C GLU A 246 -15.91 0.22 15.92
N ALA A 247 -16.39 -0.51 16.92
CA ALA A 247 -15.79 -0.51 18.25
C ALA A 247 -14.40 -1.18 18.24
N GLU A 248 -13.45 -0.64 18.99
CA GLU A 248 -12.07 -1.12 19.06
C GLU A 248 -11.59 -1.17 20.52
N GLU A 249 -10.62 -2.05 20.83
CA GLU A 249 -9.92 -1.98 22.13
C GLU A 249 -8.99 -0.78 22.18
N LEU A 250 -8.83 -0.21 23.38
CA LEU A 250 -7.85 0.84 23.63
C LEU A 250 -6.43 0.38 23.28
N PRO A 251 -5.62 1.21 22.62
CA PRO A 251 -4.27 0.83 22.22
C PRO A 251 -3.40 0.61 23.46
N ARG A 252 -2.70 -0.52 23.48
CA ARG A 252 -1.76 -0.84 24.57
C ARG A 252 -0.50 0.01 24.45
N LEU A 253 -0.17 0.73 25.52
CA LEU A 253 1.06 1.50 25.61
C LEU A 253 2.30 0.60 25.65
N PRO A 254 3.47 1.07 25.16
CA PRO A 254 4.74 0.37 25.31
C PRO A 254 5.08 0.07 26.78
N SER A 255 5.76 -1.06 27.03
CA SER A 255 6.22 -1.39 28.38
C SER A 255 7.35 -0.46 28.84
N ALA A 256 7.34 -0.04 30.11
CA ALA A 256 8.35 0.85 30.68
C ALA A 256 9.79 0.27 30.59
N PRO A 257 10.04 -1.03 30.84
CA PRO A 257 11.35 -1.63 30.62
C PRO A 257 11.81 -1.58 29.16
N TRP A 258 10.90 -1.71 28.19
CA TRP A 258 11.24 -1.59 26.77
C TRP A 258 11.58 -0.16 26.39
N LEU A 259 10.81 0.83 26.86
CA LEU A 259 11.12 2.24 26.64
C LEU A 259 12.50 2.60 27.21
N THR A 260 12.85 2.08 28.39
CA THR A 260 14.20 2.26 28.98
C THR A 260 15.29 1.69 28.08
N ARG A 261 15.11 0.46 27.56
CA ARG A 261 16.05 -0.14 26.60
C ARG A 261 16.19 0.69 25.34
N ALA A 262 15.07 1.14 24.79
CA ALA A 262 15.02 1.93 23.57
C ALA A 262 15.72 3.28 23.76
N ARG A 263 15.48 3.98 24.88
CA ARG A 263 16.14 5.23 25.22
C ARG A 263 17.67 5.06 25.36
N GLN A 264 18.11 4.06 26.13
CA GLN A 264 19.55 3.75 26.27
C GLN A 264 20.20 3.37 24.94
N PHE A 265 19.47 2.65 24.07
CA PHE A 265 19.93 2.33 22.73
C PHE A 265 20.01 3.57 21.84
N ASN A 266 19.02 4.46 21.91
CA ASN A 266 19.03 5.73 21.18
C ASN A 266 20.21 6.62 21.59
N ASP A 267 20.51 6.74 22.88
CA ASP A 267 21.71 7.44 23.37
C ASP A 267 22.99 6.88 22.72
N ALA A 268 23.13 5.54 22.69
CA ALA A 268 24.28 4.90 22.06
C ALA A 268 24.33 5.12 20.53
N VAL A 269 23.17 5.14 19.86
CA VAL A 269 23.06 5.42 18.42
C VAL A 269 23.39 6.88 18.13
N LEU A 270 22.85 7.84 18.87
CA LEU A 270 23.13 9.26 18.68
C LEU A 270 24.62 9.56 18.85
N ARG A 271 25.28 8.97 19.86
CA ARG A 271 26.75 9.07 20.00
C ARG A 271 27.53 8.43 18.85
N LEU A 272 26.97 7.44 18.14
CA LEU A 272 27.57 6.89 16.93
C LEU A 272 27.38 7.83 15.74
N LEU A 273 26.18 8.40 15.58
CA LEU A 273 25.85 9.34 14.51
C LEU A 273 26.61 10.66 14.65
N ASP A 274 26.81 11.14 15.87
CA ASP A 274 27.60 12.35 16.19
C ASP A 274 29.07 12.26 15.73
N ARG A 275 29.61 11.04 15.58
CA ARG A 275 30.95 10.84 14.97
C ARG A 275 30.96 11.03 13.46
N GLN A 276 29.78 11.14 12.84
CA GLN A 276 29.53 11.29 11.40
C GLN A 276 30.09 10.16 10.52
N ASP A 277 30.46 9.03 11.14
CA ASP A 277 30.98 7.85 10.45
C ASP A 277 29.89 7.09 9.68
N VAL A 278 28.62 7.21 10.09
CA VAL A 278 27.52 6.36 9.63
C VAL A 278 26.24 7.19 9.49
N LEU A 279 25.47 6.97 8.42
CA LEU A 279 24.07 7.37 8.31
C LEU A 279 23.16 6.18 8.60
N LEU A 280 22.22 6.32 9.53
CA LEU A 280 21.29 5.25 9.88
C LEU A 280 19.89 5.52 9.31
N PRO A 281 19.40 4.74 8.32
CA PRO A 281 18.02 4.85 7.87
C PRO A 281 17.03 4.71 9.03
N ARG A 282 16.11 5.68 9.16
CA ARG A 282 15.07 5.66 10.21
C ARG A 282 14.23 4.37 10.24
N PRO A 283 13.82 3.77 9.10
CA PRO A 283 13.10 2.50 9.13
C PRO A 283 13.92 1.35 9.72
N LEU A 284 15.23 1.34 9.48
CA LEU A 284 16.13 0.37 10.09
C LEU A 284 16.24 0.63 11.60
N TRP A 285 16.45 1.87 12.03
CA TRP A 285 16.51 2.23 13.45
C TRP A 285 15.27 1.77 14.22
N ARG A 286 14.06 2.08 13.72
CA ARG A 286 12.79 1.61 14.30
C ARG A 286 12.73 0.08 14.40
N LYS A 287 13.21 -0.63 13.38
CA LYS A 287 13.27 -2.10 13.41
C LYS A 287 14.19 -2.62 14.50
N LEU A 288 15.36 -2.00 14.69
CA LEU A 288 16.30 -2.37 15.77
C LEU A 288 15.66 -2.17 17.16
N LEU A 289 14.91 -1.08 17.36
CA LEU A 289 14.17 -0.84 18.61
C LEU A 289 13.10 -1.91 18.89
N GLY A 290 12.46 -2.42 17.83
CA GLY A 290 11.51 -3.54 17.95
C GLY A 290 12.17 -4.87 18.34
N GLU A 291 13.41 -5.10 17.93
CA GLU A 291 14.16 -6.35 18.21
C GLU A 291 14.67 -6.42 19.67
N ILE A 292 14.77 -5.28 20.38
CA ILE A 292 15.16 -5.23 21.80
C ILE A 292 13.97 -5.21 22.78
N LYS A 293 12.76 -5.43 22.28
CA LYS A 293 11.50 -5.41 23.04
C LYS A 293 11.51 -6.44 24.18
N VAL A 294 10.92 -6.06 25.32
CA VAL A 294 10.80 -6.89 26.52
C VAL A 294 9.42 -6.69 27.17
N PRO A 295 8.79 -7.73 27.73
CA PRO A 295 7.50 -7.59 28.42
C PRO A 295 7.62 -6.74 29.69
N GLY A 296 6.50 -6.14 30.10
CA GLY A 296 6.37 -5.34 31.32
C GLY A 296 5.09 -4.49 31.27
N GLY A 297 4.74 -3.85 32.39
CA GLY A 297 3.66 -2.85 32.44
C GLY A 297 4.07 -1.52 31.77
N PRO A 298 3.10 -0.66 31.41
CA PRO A 298 3.39 0.68 30.91
C PRO A 298 3.93 1.59 32.03
N ILE A 299 4.36 2.79 31.66
CA ILE A 299 4.62 3.86 32.65
C ILE A 299 3.27 4.25 33.26
N LEU A 300 3.21 4.36 34.58
CA LEU A 300 2.01 4.79 35.30
C LEU A 300 2.00 6.32 35.35
N ALA A 301 0.95 6.97 34.83
CA ALA A 301 0.89 8.43 34.78
C ALA A 301 0.86 9.06 36.17
N GLY A 302 0.28 8.38 37.17
CA GLY A 302 0.32 8.81 38.58
C GLY A 302 1.73 8.89 39.20
N SER A 303 2.78 8.43 38.51
CA SER A 303 4.19 8.68 38.91
C SER A 303 4.74 10.01 38.41
N LEU A 304 3.97 10.72 37.58
CA LEU A 304 4.28 12.04 37.02
C LEU A 304 3.37 13.12 37.62
N SER A 305 2.83 12.89 38.83
CA SER A 305 1.81 13.73 39.46
C SER A 305 2.23 15.19 39.66
N ALA A 306 3.54 15.47 39.76
CA ALA A 306 4.05 16.85 39.80
C ALA A 306 3.59 17.68 38.58
N LEU A 307 3.51 17.06 37.41
CA LEU A 307 3.02 17.70 36.20
C LEU A 307 1.49 17.92 36.25
N SER A 308 0.75 16.94 36.76
CA SER A 308 -0.70 17.07 36.95
C SER A 308 -1.04 18.22 37.89
N MET A 309 -0.32 18.32 39.02
CA MET A 309 -0.48 19.39 40.00
C MET A 309 -0.12 20.77 39.41
N ARG A 310 0.91 20.83 38.55
CA ARG A 310 1.33 22.09 37.90
C ARG A 310 0.24 22.72 37.05
N PHE A 311 -0.57 21.90 36.38
CA PHE A 311 -1.60 22.37 35.45
C PHE A 311 -3.02 22.30 36.02
N GLU A 312 -3.20 21.86 37.26
CA GLU A 312 -4.53 21.61 37.86
C GLU A 312 -5.47 22.83 37.73
N ASP A 313 -5.02 24.01 38.13
CA ASP A 313 -5.80 25.25 38.05
C ASP A 313 -6.09 25.67 36.60
N ASP A 314 -5.13 25.48 35.69
CA ASP A 314 -5.29 25.82 34.28
C ASP A 314 -6.25 24.87 33.58
N ILE A 315 -6.21 23.57 33.89
CA ILE A 315 -7.18 22.59 33.41
C ILE A 315 -8.58 22.90 33.93
N ALA A 316 -8.72 23.23 35.23
CA ALA A 316 -10.00 23.62 35.79
C ALA A 316 -10.59 24.87 35.10
N ALA A 317 -9.75 25.85 34.79
CA ALA A 317 -10.15 27.03 34.02
C ALA A 317 -10.59 26.67 32.59
N LEU A 318 -9.85 25.80 31.89
CA LEU A 318 -10.19 25.34 30.55
C LEU A 318 -11.51 24.53 30.54
N CYS A 319 -11.75 23.69 31.53
CA CYS A 319 -13.01 22.97 31.69
C CYS A 319 -14.20 23.92 31.92
N ALA A 320 -13.98 25.06 32.58
CA ALA A 320 -15.01 26.08 32.74
C ALA A 320 -15.25 26.90 31.45
N GLU A 321 -14.23 27.06 30.62
CA GLU A 321 -14.28 27.83 29.37
C GLU A 321 -14.86 27.01 28.20
N HIS A 322 -14.48 25.74 28.07
CA HIS A 322 -14.85 24.87 26.95
C HIS A 322 -15.97 23.89 27.38
N PRO A 323 -17.21 24.03 26.87
CA PRO A 323 -18.34 23.19 27.31
C PRO A 323 -18.18 21.68 27.07
N ALA A 324 -17.27 21.29 26.16
CA ALA A 324 -16.99 19.90 25.81
C ALA A 324 -15.77 19.33 26.54
N MET A 325 -15.19 20.07 27.50
CA MET A 325 -14.20 19.56 28.42
C MET A 325 -14.86 19.21 29.74
N HIS A 326 -14.84 17.94 30.10
CA HIS A 326 -15.43 17.44 31.33
C HIS A 326 -14.35 17.22 32.39
N PRO A 327 -14.52 17.75 33.63
CA PRO A 327 -13.57 17.55 34.71
C PRO A 327 -13.27 16.07 35.01
N ASP A 328 -14.29 15.20 34.93
CA ASP A 328 -14.15 13.77 35.20
C ASP A 328 -13.20 13.06 34.20
N ASP A 329 -13.25 13.44 32.92
CA ASP A 329 -12.33 12.89 31.90
C ASP A 329 -10.88 13.40 32.09
N MET A 330 -10.73 14.55 32.74
CA MET A 330 -9.44 15.23 32.98
C MET A 330 -8.88 14.96 34.38
N GLU A 331 -9.53 14.12 35.19
CA GLU A 331 -9.08 13.78 36.54
C GLU A 331 -7.72 13.08 36.49
N ALA A 332 -6.79 13.51 37.36
CA ALA A 332 -5.45 12.93 37.45
C ALA A 332 -5.46 11.49 37.97
N ASP A 333 -4.58 10.66 37.42
CA ASP A 333 -4.39 9.30 37.93
C ASP A 333 -3.89 9.33 39.39
N PRO A 334 -4.30 8.37 40.25
CA PRO A 334 -3.85 8.32 41.64
C PRO A 334 -2.32 8.31 41.77
N ILE A 335 -1.80 9.13 42.68
CA ILE A 335 -0.37 9.24 42.96
C ILE A 335 0.18 7.87 43.35
N CYS A 336 1.22 7.40 42.65
CA CYS A 336 1.83 6.08 42.88
C CYS A 336 3.33 6.14 43.23
N GLY A 337 3.79 7.28 43.74
CA GLY A 337 5.18 7.57 44.11
C GLY A 337 5.91 8.40 43.07
N ASP A 338 7.12 8.85 43.38
CA ASP A 338 7.92 9.66 42.46
C ASP A 338 8.39 8.86 41.24
N TRP A 339 8.56 9.54 40.11
CA TRP A 339 9.08 8.94 38.89
C TRP A 339 10.45 8.30 39.10
N VAL A 340 10.57 7.03 38.72
CA VAL A 340 11.83 6.31 38.62
C VAL A 340 11.83 5.52 37.31
N GLU A 341 12.89 5.68 36.52
CA GLU A 341 13.03 4.92 35.27
C GLU A 341 13.10 3.40 35.55
N ALA A 342 12.29 2.63 34.82
CA ALA A 342 12.16 1.19 35.04
C ALA A 342 13.46 0.42 34.70
N ASP A 343 13.77 -0.65 35.46
CA ASP A 343 14.90 -1.53 35.15
C ASP A 343 14.73 -2.13 33.72
N PRO A 344 15.72 -2.00 32.82
CA PRO A 344 15.63 -2.54 31.46
C PRO A 344 15.62 -4.08 31.43
N THR A 345 15.88 -4.73 32.56
CA THR A 345 15.92 -6.16 32.85
C THR A 345 16.98 -6.93 32.06
N ARG A 346 17.30 -8.14 32.54
CA ARG A 346 18.20 -9.11 31.87
C ARG A 346 19.61 -8.56 31.59
N GLY A 347 20.11 -7.65 32.45
CA GLY A 347 21.46 -7.08 32.32
C GLY A 347 21.71 -6.33 31.00
N PHE A 348 20.67 -5.71 30.44
CA PHE A 348 20.72 -5.04 29.14
C PHE A 348 21.86 -4.02 29.04
N ARG A 349 22.60 -4.05 27.92
CA ARG A 349 23.65 -3.09 27.59
C ARG A 349 23.51 -2.64 26.15
N ALA A 350 23.09 -1.38 25.95
CA ALA A 350 22.84 -0.81 24.63
C ALA A 350 23.99 -1.03 23.62
N THR A 351 25.23 -0.84 24.05
CA THR A 351 26.44 -0.97 23.22
C THR A 351 26.65 -2.38 22.67
N GLN A 352 26.26 -3.43 23.41
CA GLN A 352 26.37 -4.82 22.94
C GLN A 352 25.40 -5.09 21.79
N TYR A 353 24.16 -4.59 21.90
CA TYR A 353 23.17 -4.71 20.83
C TYR A 353 23.57 -3.87 19.63
N LEU A 354 24.10 -2.66 19.84
CA LEU A 354 24.63 -1.82 18.76
C LEU A 354 25.73 -2.56 17.97
N MET A 355 26.65 -3.23 18.68
CA MET A 355 27.69 -4.07 18.07
C MET A 355 27.15 -5.31 17.37
N ALA A 356 26.06 -5.92 17.86
CA ALA A 356 25.38 -7.01 17.17
C ALA A 356 24.73 -6.55 15.86
N PHE A 357 24.21 -5.32 15.83
CA PHE A 357 23.55 -4.74 14.67
C PHE A 357 24.50 -4.08 13.64
N ARG A 358 25.79 -3.98 13.96
CA ARG A 358 26.80 -3.25 13.15
C ARG A 358 26.77 -3.56 11.65
N TRP A 359 26.61 -4.85 11.28
CA TRP A 359 26.61 -5.26 9.87
C TRP A 359 25.39 -4.72 9.11
N ARG A 360 24.22 -4.74 9.77
CA ARG A 360 22.97 -4.22 9.20
C ARG A 360 23.02 -2.70 9.12
N ILE A 361 23.61 -2.05 10.12
CA ILE A 361 23.83 -0.60 10.14
C ILE A 361 24.74 -0.20 8.98
N ALA A 362 25.88 -0.87 8.79
CA ALA A 362 26.80 -0.60 7.67
C ALA A 362 26.15 -0.82 6.28
N GLN A 363 25.30 -1.86 6.16
CA GLN A 363 24.54 -2.06 4.94
C GLN A 363 23.52 -0.95 4.71
N GLY A 364 22.79 -0.56 5.76
CA GLY A 364 21.82 0.54 5.72
C GLY A 364 22.45 1.89 5.37
N ASP A 365 23.63 2.18 5.91
CA ASP A 365 24.41 3.38 5.62
C ASP A 365 24.77 3.49 4.14
N LYS A 366 25.32 2.41 3.57
CA LYS A 366 25.64 2.36 2.15
C LYS A 366 24.43 2.65 1.28
N ASP A 367 23.28 2.05 1.61
CA ASP A 367 22.04 2.24 0.88
C ASP A 367 21.49 3.67 1.04
N GLU A 368 21.55 4.26 2.25
CA GLU A 368 21.06 5.61 2.54
C GLU A 368 21.91 6.69 1.86
N ARG A 369 23.24 6.56 1.92
CA ARG A 369 24.16 7.49 1.24
C ARG A 369 23.95 7.48 -0.26
N ALA A 370 23.77 6.29 -0.84
CA ALA A 370 23.45 6.17 -2.26
C ALA A 370 22.10 6.82 -2.61
N ALA A 371 21.08 6.63 -1.76
CA ALA A 371 19.75 7.19 -1.98
C ALA A 371 19.68 8.72 -1.81
N ARG A 372 20.57 9.31 -1.00
CA ARG A 372 20.55 10.74 -0.64
C ARG A 372 21.75 11.54 -1.12
N ALA A 373 22.52 11.04 -2.09
CA ALA A 373 23.75 11.68 -2.56
C ALA A 373 23.55 13.18 -2.90
N ALA A 374 22.47 13.53 -3.59
CA ALA A 374 22.16 14.93 -3.95
C ALA A 374 21.82 15.82 -2.74
N GLU A 375 21.09 15.30 -1.75
CA GLU A 375 20.76 16.05 -0.52
C GLU A 375 22.01 16.25 0.34
N LEU A 376 22.87 15.23 0.42
CA LEU A 376 24.16 15.27 1.09
C LEU A 376 25.13 16.26 0.44
N ALA A 377 25.18 16.32 -0.89
CA ALA A 377 26.01 17.29 -1.63
C ALA A 377 25.54 18.73 -1.37
N HIS A 378 24.23 18.97 -1.41
CA HIS A 378 23.64 20.28 -1.12
C HIS A 378 23.94 20.75 0.32
N LEU A 379 23.78 19.86 1.31
CA LEU A 379 24.11 20.18 2.71
C LEU A 379 25.60 20.48 2.95
N LYS A 380 26.49 19.96 2.10
CA LYS A 380 27.94 20.22 2.16
C LYS A 380 28.37 21.47 1.39
N GLY A 381 27.44 22.17 0.72
CA GLY A 381 27.77 23.30 -0.14
C GLY A 381 28.59 22.91 -1.38
N GLU A 382 28.60 21.63 -1.75
CA GLU A 382 29.27 21.14 -2.95
C GLU A 382 28.37 21.43 -4.18
N PRO A 383 28.95 21.87 -5.31
CA PRO A 383 28.20 21.98 -6.56
C PRO A 383 27.55 20.63 -6.87
N LEU A 384 26.23 20.66 -7.11
CA LEU A 384 25.49 19.50 -7.57
C LEU A 384 25.97 19.15 -8.99
N ASP A 385 27.02 18.35 -9.11
CA ASP A 385 27.23 17.51 -10.29
C ASP A 385 26.15 16.43 -10.25
N LEU A 386 24.94 16.81 -10.64
CA LEU A 386 23.94 15.84 -11.04
C LEU A 386 24.54 15.14 -12.27
N PRO A 387 24.81 13.82 -12.24
CA PRO A 387 25.12 13.12 -13.47
C PRO A 387 23.99 13.43 -14.45
N ASP A 388 24.32 13.73 -15.70
CA ASP A 388 23.34 14.04 -16.75
C ASP A 388 22.19 13.05 -16.64
N ALA A 389 21.03 13.54 -16.16
CA ALA A 389 19.87 12.69 -16.06
C ALA A 389 19.59 12.19 -17.47
N PRO A 390 19.43 10.87 -17.69
CA PRO A 390 19.10 10.36 -19.01
C PRO A 390 17.89 11.12 -19.52
N ALA A 391 17.91 11.53 -20.78
CA ALA A 391 16.80 12.24 -21.37
C ALA A 391 15.53 11.40 -21.28
N LEU A 392 14.43 12.02 -20.83
CA LEU A 392 13.10 11.43 -20.94
C LEU A 392 12.75 11.32 -22.43
N THR A 393 11.94 10.33 -22.77
CA THR A 393 11.29 10.29 -24.09
C THR A 393 10.32 11.46 -24.23
N GLU A 394 10.07 11.92 -25.46
CA GLU A 394 9.12 13.01 -25.74
C GLU A 394 7.73 12.74 -25.13
N SER A 395 7.22 11.51 -25.29
CA SER A 395 5.98 11.05 -24.65
C SER A 395 6.04 11.16 -23.13
N ALA A 396 7.17 10.83 -22.51
CA ALA A 396 7.33 10.92 -21.07
C ALA A 396 7.47 12.37 -20.58
N GLU A 397 8.08 13.26 -21.34
CA GLU A 397 8.15 14.70 -20.98
C GLU A 397 6.76 15.32 -20.88
N ASP A 398 5.87 14.98 -21.80
CA ASP A 398 4.49 15.47 -21.82
C ASP A 398 3.60 14.79 -20.78
N ALA A 399 3.75 13.46 -20.61
CA ALA A 399 2.82 12.67 -19.81
C ALA A 399 3.19 12.53 -18.33
N LEU A 400 4.47 12.55 -17.94
CA LEU A 400 4.87 12.30 -16.55
C LEU A 400 4.59 13.52 -15.66
N PRO A 401 3.86 13.33 -14.54
CA PRO A 401 3.81 14.34 -13.48
C PRO A 401 5.20 14.66 -12.95
N ALA A 402 5.41 15.85 -12.39
CA ALA A 402 6.70 16.29 -11.84
C ALA A 402 7.33 15.25 -10.89
N ARG A 403 6.51 14.61 -10.06
CA ARG A 403 6.92 13.53 -9.15
C ARG A 403 7.40 12.27 -9.88
N ALA A 404 6.75 11.89 -10.98
CA ALA A 404 7.19 10.76 -11.79
C ALA A 404 8.55 11.08 -12.45
N LYS A 405 8.76 12.31 -12.92
CA LYS A 405 10.08 12.76 -13.41
C LYS A 405 11.16 12.66 -12.32
N GLN A 406 10.86 13.06 -11.08
CA GLN A 406 11.77 12.87 -9.96
C GLN A 406 12.05 11.40 -9.64
N ASN A 407 11.00 10.55 -9.65
CA ASN A 407 11.16 9.11 -9.45
C ASN A 407 12.05 8.49 -10.54
N PHE A 408 11.94 8.95 -11.79
CA PHE A 408 12.74 8.47 -12.90
C PHE A 408 14.23 8.73 -12.67
N VAL A 409 14.58 9.97 -12.29
CA VAL A 409 15.95 10.33 -11.92
C VAL A 409 16.46 9.46 -10.76
N ARG A 410 15.64 9.25 -9.73
CA ARG A 410 16.03 8.41 -8.55
C ARG A 410 16.18 6.93 -8.88
N LEU A 411 15.38 6.41 -9.81
CA LEU A 411 15.43 5.00 -10.20
C LEU A 411 16.64 4.72 -11.07
N HIS A 412 17.06 5.71 -11.87
CA HIS A 412 18.20 5.58 -12.74
C HIS A 412 19.49 5.33 -11.93
N GLY A 413 20.24 4.29 -12.30
CA GLY A 413 21.43 3.85 -11.55
C GLY A 413 21.16 3.21 -10.17
N SER A 414 19.91 3.14 -9.71
CA SER A 414 19.57 2.52 -8.43
C SER A 414 19.56 0.97 -8.51
N PRO A 415 19.72 0.26 -7.38
CA PRO A 415 19.53 -1.21 -7.34
C PRO A 415 18.08 -1.65 -7.58
N TYR A 416 17.15 -0.70 -7.74
CA TYR A 416 15.74 -0.94 -8.06
C TYR A 416 15.43 -0.67 -9.54
N ALA A 417 16.42 -0.26 -10.33
CA ALA A 417 16.26 -0.04 -11.77
C ALA A 417 15.77 -1.32 -12.46
N PRO A 418 14.70 -1.24 -13.27
CA PRO A 418 14.20 -2.39 -14.00
C PRO A 418 15.23 -2.90 -15.03
N HIS A 419 15.35 -4.22 -15.17
CA HIS A 419 16.22 -4.83 -16.20
C HIS A 419 15.86 -6.29 -16.50
N ASN A 420 16.30 -6.82 -17.65
CA ASN A 420 16.03 -8.21 -18.05
C ASN A 420 17.16 -9.23 -17.74
N LYS A 421 18.17 -8.84 -16.95
CA LYS A 421 19.38 -9.65 -16.64
C LYS A 421 19.18 -10.79 -15.62
N LEU A 422 18.00 -11.43 -15.59
CA LEU A 422 17.68 -12.51 -14.65
C LEU A 422 17.37 -13.83 -15.38
N GLY A 423 17.61 -14.95 -14.71
CA GLY A 423 17.33 -16.29 -15.23
C GLY A 423 18.27 -16.71 -16.36
N ARG A 424 18.03 -17.91 -16.91
CA ARG A 424 18.90 -18.56 -17.91
C ARG A 424 18.19 -18.82 -19.24
N VAL A 425 16.88 -18.67 -19.30
CA VAL A 425 16.07 -18.93 -20.50
C VAL A 425 16.29 -17.81 -21.52
N ASN A 426 16.61 -18.19 -22.76
CA ASN A 426 16.63 -17.29 -23.91
C ASN A 426 15.18 -16.96 -24.31
N GLU A 427 14.84 -15.68 -24.23
CA GLU A 427 13.49 -15.16 -24.50
C GLU A 427 13.31 -14.58 -25.91
N GLU A 428 14.40 -14.41 -26.67
CA GLU A 428 14.42 -13.65 -27.92
C GLU A 428 14.56 -14.53 -29.17
N GLU A 429 15.15 -15.72 -29.03
CA GLU A 429 15.31 -16.69 -30.12
C GLU A 429 14.27 -17.82 -30.01
N LEU A 430 13.50 -18.03 -31.08
CA LEU A 430 12.46 -19.05 -31.09
C LEU A 430 13.10 -20.44 -31.25
N ALA A 431 13.17 -21.18 -30.15
CA ALA A 431 13.56 -22.59 -30.18
C ALA A 431 12.52 -23.47 -30.88
N ALA A 432 12.90 -24.71 -31.17
CA ALA A 432 12.03 -25.70 -31.80
C ALA A 432 10.69 -25.84 -31.06
N ALA A 433 9.61 -25.96 -31.84
CA ALA A 433 8.27 -26.18 -31.31
C ALA A 433 8.23 -27.43 -30.42
N PHE A 434 7.39 -27.40 -29.39
CA PHE A 434 7.17 -28.56 -28.54
C PHE A 434 6.43 -29.66 -29.28
N ALA A 435 6.79 -30.91 -29.00
CA ALA A 435 6.08 -32.05 -29.53
C ALA A 435 4.65 -32.09 -28.98
N PRO A 436 3.68 -32.63 -29.75
CA PRO A 436 2.35 -32.92 -29.23
C PRO A 436 2.43 -33.71 -27.92
N ALA A 437 1.68 -33.29 -26.90
CA ALA A 437 1.57 -33.99 -25.63
C ALA A 437 0.23 -34.74 -25.60
N PRO A 438 0.21 -36.07 -25.48
CA PRO A 438 -1.04 -36.81 -25.40
C PRO A 438 -1.79 -36.48 -24.11
N ARG A 439 -3.13 -36.59 -24.13
CA ARG A 439 -3.93 -36.46 -22.90
C ARG A 439 -3.55 -37.57 -21.93
N ARG A 440 -3.42 -37.22 -20.65
CA ARG A 440 -3.14 -38.18 -19.58
C ARG A 440 -4.34 -39.11 -19.39
N VAL A 441 -4.06 -40.39 -19.15
CA VAL A 441 -5.06 -41.31 -18.59
C VAL A 441 -5.01 -41.14 -17.08
N LEU A 442 -6.11 -40.68 -16.50
CA LEU A 442 -6.19 -40.40 -15.07
C LEU A 442 -6.59 -41.66 -14.29
N PRO A 443 -6.09 -41.85 -13.05
CA PRO A 443 -6.59 -42.89 -12.16
C PRO A 443 -8.10 -42.74 -11.91
N GLN A 444 -8.77 -43.86 -11.64
CA GLN A 444 -10.20 -43.83 -11.31
C GLN A 444 -10.48 -42.91 -10.12
N GLY A 445 -11.47 -42.04 -10.26
CA GLY A 445 -11.86 -41.06 -9.23
C GLY A 445 -10.92 -39.85 -9.11
N SER A 446 -9.94 -39.69 -10.00
CA SER A 446 -9.08 -38.49 -10.05
C SER A 446 -9.46 -37.58 -11.21
N THR A 447 -9.45 -36.27 -10.95
CA THR A 447 -9.66 -35.23 -11.98
C THR A 447 -8.36 -34.54 -12.42
N GLY A 448 -7.20 -35.04 -11.96
CA GLY A 448 -5.89 -34.61 -12.44
C GLY A 448 -5.54 -33.19 -12.03
N ASN A 449 -4.91 -32.44 -12.94
CA ASN A 449 -4.57 -31.03 -12.72
C ASN A 449 -5.76 -30.15 -13.13
N VAL A 450 -6.31 -29.36 -12.20
CA VAL A 450 -7.55 -28.61 -12.39
C VAL A 450 -7.31 -27.10 -12.30
N ILE A 451 -7.88 -26.36 -13.25
CA ILE A 451 -7.96 -24.90 -13.15
C ILE A 451 -9.36 -24.49 -12.69
N VAL A 452 -9.41 -23.58 -11.73
CA VAL A 452 -10.63 -22.81 -11.40
C VAL A 452 -10.51 -21.42 -12.01
N GLY A 453 -11.56 -20.95 -12.67
CA GLY A 453 -11.59 -19.62 -13.29
C GLY A 453 -12.94 -18.93 -13.13
N CYS A 454 -12.94 -17.60 -13.17
CA CYS A 454 -14.14 -16.77 -13.18
C CYS A 454 -14.15 -15.89 -14.43
N MET A 455 -15.24 -15.89 -15.18
CA MET A 455 -15.36 -15.15 -16.45
C MET A 455 -16.55 -14.20 -16.45
N LYS A 456 -16.37 -13.07 -17.14
CA LYS A 456 -17.44 -12.13 -17.50
C LYS A 456 -17.07 -11.50 -18.84
N ASN A 457 -17.83 -11.82 -19.88
CA ASN A 457 -17.64 -11.33 -21.24
C ASN A 457 -16.23 -11.60 -21.82
N GLU A 458 -15.85 -12.88 -21.88
CA GLU A 458 -14.52 -13.34 -22.31
C GLU A 458 -14.58 -14.32 -23.51
N GLY A 459 -15.75 -14.44 -24.16
CA GLY A 459 -16.07 -15.45 -25.17
C GLY A 459 -14.96 -15.70 -26.21
N PRO A 460 -14.41 -14.66 -26.86
CA PRO A 460 -13.35 -14.81 -27.87
C PRO A 460 -12.08 -15.54 -27.42
N TYR A 461 -11.79 -15.55 -26.13
CA TYR A 461 -10.49 -16.00 -25.61
C TYR A 461 -10.55 -17.42 -25.03
N ILE A 462 -11.75 -17.96 -24.81
CA ILE A 462 -11.98 -19.22 -24.09
C ILE A 462 -11.34 -20.40 -24.83
N LEU A 463 -11.55 -20.51 -26.14
CA LEU A 463 -11.12 -21.68 -26.91
C LEU A 463 -9.59 -21.80 -26.95
N GLU A 464 -8.88 -20.70 -27.16
CA GLU A 464 -7.41 -20.69 -27.08
C GLU A 464 -6.94 -21.05 -25.68
N TRP A 465 -7.53 -20.43 -24.66
CA TRP A 465 -7.10 -20.60 -23.28
C TRP A 465 -7.28 -22.07 -22.83
N ILE A 466 -8.41 -22.70 -23.16
CA ILE A 466 -8.65 -24.13 -22.93
C ILE A 466 -7.65 -24.97 -23.74
N ALA A 467 -7.51 -24.73 -25.05
CA ALA A 467 -6.59 -25.50 -25.90
C ALA A 467 -5.14 -25.45 -25.40
N TYR A 468 -4.68 -24.26 -24.97
CA TYR A 468 -3.36 -24.05 -24.40
C TYR A 468 -3.16 -24.82 -23.10
N HIS A 469 -4.04 -24.64 -22.12
CA HIS A 469 -3.86 -25.25 -20.81
C HIS A 469 -3.94 -26.78 -20.89
N ARG A 470 -4.78 -27.31 -21.77
CA ARG A 470 -4.80 -28.75 -22.09
C ARG A 470 -3.48 -29.24 -22.68
N ALA A 471 -2.89 -28.47 -23.61
CA ALA A 471 -1.63 -28.82 -24.26
C ALA A 471 -0.41 -28.80 -23.31
N VAL A 472 -0.45 -28.00 -22.23
CA VAL A 472 0.61 -27.97 -21.22
C VAL A 472 0.37 -28.92 -20.04
N GLY A 473 -0.75 -29.66 -20.02
CA GLY A 473 -1.00 -30.75 -19.07
C GLY A 473 -2.02 -30.45 -17.97
N PHE A 474 -2.92 -29.48 -18.16
CA PHE A 474 -4.14 -29.37 -17.36
C PHE A 474 -5.21 -30.32 -17.90
N ASP A 475 -5.88 -31.04 -17.01
CA ASP A 475 -6.75 -32.15 -17.35
C ASP A 475 -8.22 -31.73 -17.37
N ASN A 476 -8.64 -30.92 -16.38
CA ASN A 476 -10.01 -30.43 -16.20
C ASN A 476 -10.06 -28.95 -15.82
N PHE A 477 -11.24 -28.36 -15.96
CA PHE A 477 -11.50 -26.95 -15.67
C PHE A 477 -12.85 -26.82 -14.96
N LEU A 478 -12.91 -25.92 -13.98
CA LEU A 478 -14.15 -25.49 -13.32
C LEU A 478 -14.28 -23.98 -13.50
N ILE A 479 -15.21 -23.57 -14.35
CA ILE A 479 -15.38 -22.18 -14.74
C ILE A 479 -16.70 -21.64 -14.22
N TYR A 480 -16.65 -20.50 -13.52
CA TYR A 480 -17.81 -19.76 -13.07
C TYR A 480 -18.05 -18.54 -13.96
N THR A 481 -19.30 -18.23 -14.28
CA THR A 481 -19.66 -17.02 -15.04
C THR A 481 -20.44 -16.01 -14.21
N ASN A 482 -20.27 -14.72 -14.51
CA ASN A 482 -20.93 -13.61 -13.81
C ASN A 482 -21.60 -12.66 -14.80
N GLY A 483 -22.85 -12.95 -15.16
CA GLY A 483 -23.70 -12.05 -15.94
C GLY A 483 -23.13 -11.74 -17.32
N CYS A 484 -22.89 -12.78 -18.11
CA CYS A 484 -22.32 -12.65 -19.44
C CYS A 484 -23.37 -12.26 -20.48
N SER A 485 -22.97 -11.46 -21.46
CA SER A 485 -23.82 -10.97 -22.55
C SER A 485 -23.18 -11.11 -23.94
N ASP A 486 -21.98 -11.65 -24.02
CA ASP A 486 -21.17 -11.76 -25.25
C ASP A 486 -21.13 -13.18 -25.84
N GLY A 487 -21.90 -14.13 -25.33
CA GLY A 487 -21.80 -15.54 -25.76
C GLY A 487 -20.86 -16.43 -24.92
N THR A 488 -20.22 -15.89 -23.87
CA THR A 488 -19.34 -16.65 -22.96
C THR A 488 -20.03 -17.89 -22.40
N THR A 489 -21.26 -17.76 -21.93
CA THR A 489 -22.03 -18.83 -21.28
C THR A 489 -22.29 -19.98 -22.26
N GLU A 490 -22.71 -19.67 -23.47
CA GLU A 490 -23.03 -20.62 -24.52
C GLU A 490 -21.81 -21.43 -24.98
N ILE A 491 -20.64 -20.80 -25.02
CA ILE A 491 -19.37 -21.47 -25.30
C ILE A 491 -19.04 -22.45 -24.17
N LEU A 492 -19.16 -22.03 -22.91
CA LEU A 492 -18.83 -22.86 -21.74
C LEU A 492 -19.82 -24.02 -21.56
N ASP A 493 -21.11 -23.79 -21.77
CA ASP A 493 -22.14 -24.83 -21.73
C ASP A 493 -21.88 -25.90 -22.80
N ARG A 494 -21.57 -25.47 -24.03
CA ARG A 494 -21.24 -26.42 -25.10
C ARG A 494 -19.96 -27.20 -24.81
N LEU A 495 -18.94 -26.55 -24.24
CA LEU A 495 -17.72 -27.25 -23.80
C LEU A 495 -17.98 -28.24 -22.66
N GLN A 496 -18.94 -27.95 -21.79
CA GLN A 496 -19.38 -28.89 -20.74
C GLN A 496 -20.11 -30.10 -21.34
N GLU A 497 -21.03 -29.89 -22.28
CA GLU A 497 -21.71 -30.98 -23.01
C GLU A 497 -20.73 -31.90 -23.74
N LEU A 498 -19.65 -31.32 -24.30
CA LEU A 498 -18.55 -32.05 -24.94
C LEU A 498 -17.59 -32.72 -23.95
N GLY A 499 -17.81 -32.57 -22.64
CA GLY A 499 -16.99 -33.16 -21.58
C GLY A 499 -15.59 -32.54 -21.47
N VAL A 500 -15.41 -31.29 -21.91
CA VAL A 500 -14.10 -30.59 -21.90
C VAL A 500 -13.86 -29.87 -20.58
N LEU A 501 -14.92 -29.34 -19.94
CA LEU A 501 -14.87 -28.58 -18.69
C LEU A 501 -16.17 -28.73 -17.88
N GLN A 502 -16.19 -28.16 -16.68
CA GLN A 502 -17.36 -27.96 -15.84
C GLN A 502 -17.68 -26.46 -15.77
N HIS A 503 -18.94 -26.08 -15.99
CA HIS A 503 -19.41 -24.70 -15.97
C HIS A 503 -20.47 -24.52 -14.87
N ARG A 504 -20.40 -23.40 -14.15
CA ARG A 504 -21.35 -23.01 -13.11
C ARG A 504 -21.77 -21.55 -13.29
N ASP A 505 -23.06 -21.28 -13.12
CA ASP A 505 -23.55 -19.91 -13.02
C ASP A 505 -23.29 -19.37 -11.61
N ASN A 506 -22.66 -18.19 -11.52
CA ASN A 506 -22.37 -17.49 -10.28
C ASN A 506 -23.20 -16.21 -10.10
N ASN A 507 -24.27 -16.01 -10.89
CA ASN A 507 -25.11 -14.80 -10.84
C ASN A 507 -25.77 -14.54 -9.48
N GLY A 508 -26.02 -15.58 -8.69
CA GLY A 508 -26.60 -15.47 -7.34
C GLY A 508 -25.62 -15.05 -6.24
N TRP A 509 -24.41 -14.59 -6.59
CA TRP A 509 -23.40 -14.21 -5.61
C TRP A 509 -23.83 -13.04 -4.73
N SER A 510 -23.32 -13.01 -3.50
CA SER A 510 -23.49 -11.89 -2.55
C SER A 510 -22.17 -11.56 -1.85
N GLY A 511 -22.11 -10.40 -1.19
CA GLY A 511 -20.92 -9.93 -0.48
C GLY A 511 -20.06 -8.97 -1.30
N LYS A 512 -18.73 -8.98 -1.07
CA LYS A 512 -17.80 -7.97 -1.61
C LYS A 512 -17.14 -8.35 -2.94
N SER A 513 -17.14 -9.63 -3.31
CA SER A 513 -16.45 -10.10 -4.53
C SER A 513 -17.11 -11.34 -5.13
N PRO A 514 -17.62 -11.28 -6.38
CA PRO A 514 -18.15 -12.45 -7.07
C PRO A 514 -17.11 -13.56 -7.24
N GLN A 515 -15.85 -13.17 -7.52
CA GLN A 515 -14.76 -14.12 -7.69
C GLN A 515 -14.46 -14.89 -6.42
N GLN A 516 -14.41 -14.22 -5.26
CA GLN A 516 -14.15 -14.94 -4.01
C GLN A 516 -15.33 -15.83 -3.61
N HIS A 517 -16.57 -15.44 -3.93
CA HIS A 517 -17.75 -16.29 -3.75
C HIS A 517 -17.66 -17.58 -4.57
N ALA A 518 -17.31 -17.49 -5.85
CA ALA A 518 -17.10 -18.65 -6.71
C ALA A 518 -15.96 -19.55 -6.20
N LEU A 519 -14.84 -18.97 -5.76
CA LEU A 519 -13.71 -19.72 -5.22
C LEU A 519 -14.03 -20.44 -3.91
N ASP A 520 -14.87 -19.83 -3.06
CA ASP A 520 -15.32 -20.46 -1.83
C ASP A 520 -16.29 -21.63 -2.15
N ALA A 521 -17.20 -21.46 -3.12
CA ALA A 521 -18.10 -22.52 -3.59
C ALA A 521 -17.36 -23.69 -4.30
N ALA A 522 -16.26 -23.40 -4.99
CA ALA A 522 -15.48 -24.39 -5.73
C ALA A 522 -14.89 -25.51 -4.84
N LEU A 523 -14.71 -25.27 -3.54
CA LEU A 523 -14.18 -26.26 -2.60
C LEU A 523 -15.08 -27.49 -2.45
N ASP A 524 -16.39 -27.31 -2.65
CA ASP A 524 -17.39 -28.37 -2.50
C ASP A 524 -17.65 -29.12 -3.82
N GLU A 525 -17.06 -28.67 -4.93
CA GLU A 525 -17.25 -29.30 -6.23
C GLU A 525 -16.45 -30.61 -6.34
N PRO A 526 -17.07 -31.72 -6.80
CA PRO A 526 -16.39 -33.00 -6.94
C PRO A 526 -15.11 -32.91 -7.79
N VAL A 527 -15.11 -32.07 -8.82
CA VAL A 527 -13.95 -31.87 -9.70
C VAL A 527 -12.74 -31.30 -8.96
N ILE A 528 -12.96 -30.52 -7.90
CA ILE A 528 -11.89 -29.95 -7.05
C ILE A 528 -11.49 -30.92 -5.96
N GLN A 529 -12.45 -31.57 -5.30
CA GLN A 529 -12.17 -32.56 -4.26
C GLN A 529 -11.32 -33.74 -4.79
N GLN A 530 -11.50 -34.11 -6.05
CA GLN A 530 -10.77 -35.20 -6.73
C GLN A 530 -9.50 -34.75 -7.47
N ALA A 531 -9.17 -33.45 -7.42
CA ALA A 531 -8.02 -32.89 -8.11
C ALA A 531 -6.71 -33.35 -7.44
N GLN A 532 -5.66 -33.54 -8.24
CA GLN A 532 -4.29 -33.75 -7.77
C GLN A 532 -3.59 -32.41 -7.49
N TRP A 533 -3.77 -31.46 -8.40
CA TRP A 533 -3.27 -30.10 -8.32
C TRP A 533 -4.37 -29.12 -8.72
N ILE A 534 -4.40 -27.99 -8.06
CA ILE A 534 -5.39 -26.93 -8.26
C ILE A 534 -4.64 -25.62 -8.52
N ALA A 535 -5.13 -24.84 -9.48
CA ALA A 535 -4.73 -23.45 -9.65
C ALA A 535 -5.95 -22.58 -9.96
N HIS A 536 -5.99 -21.38 -9.39
CA HIS A 536 -6.90 -20.35 -9.87
C HIS A 536 -6.19 -19.50 -10.93
N ILE A 537 -6.68 -19.51 -12.17
CA ILE A 537 -6.07 -18.84 -13.32
C ILE A 537 -7.13 -18.03 -14.06
N ASP A 538 -6.83 -16.76 -14.31
CA ASP A 538 -7.70 -15.88 -15.08
C ASP A 538 -7.54 -16.16 -16.59
N VAL A 539 -8.56 -15.85 -17.40
CA VAL A 539 -8.57 -16.16 -18.85
C VAL A 539 -7.58 -15.33 -19.68
N ASP A 540 -6.99 -14.30 -19.08
CA ASP A 540 -5.88 -13.52 -19.62
C ASP A 540 -4.51 -13.98 -19.08
N GLU A 541 -4.45 -15.13 -18.41
CA GLU A 541 -3.23 -15.72 -17.85
C GLU A 541 -2.92 -17.07 -18.47
N PHE A 542 -1.64 -17.28 -18.84
CA PHE A 542 -1.16 -18.49 -19.51
C PHE A 542 0.06 -19.06 -18.80
N VAL A 543 -0.03 -20.31 -18.36
CA VAL A 543 1.06 -21.01 -17.66
C VAL A 543 2.17 -21.38 -18.65
N ASN A 544 3.21 -20.57 -18.73
CA ASN A 544 4.34 -20.74 -19.63
C ASN A 544 5.38 -21.67 -19.01
N ILE A 545 5.39 -22.92 -19.47
CA ILE A 545 6.34 -23.94 -19.01
C ILE A 545 7.56 -23.93 -19.92
N ARG A 546 8.73 -23.69 -19.32
CA ARG A 546 9.97 -23.37 -20.02
C ARG A 546 11.00 -24.50 -19.93
N CYS A 547 10.60 -25.61 -19.33
CA CYS A 547 11.38 -26.83 -19.15
C CYS A 547 10.88 -27.99 -20.01
N GLY A 548 11.78 -28.94 -20.32
CA GLY A 548 11.43 -30.20 -20.98
C GLY A 548 10.67 -30.00 -22.29
N ASN A 549 9.57 -30.74 -22.47
CA ASN A 549 8.60 -30.56 -23.57
C ASN A 549 7.48 -29.54 -23.26
N GLY A 550 7.70 -28.65 -22.29
CA GLY A 550 6.75 -27.60 -21.92
C GLY A 550 5.48 -28.14 -21.25
N THR A 551 5.57 -29.19 -20.44
CA THR A 551 4.40 -29.82 -19.76
C THR A 551 4.53 -29.78 -18.25
N LEU A 552 3.41 -29.80 -17.53
CA LEU A 552 3.41 -29.80 -16.06
C LEU A 552 4.12 -31.02 -15.47
N ALA A 553 4.06 -32.17 -16.13
CA ALA A 553 4.78 -33.37 -15.74
C ALA A 553 6.29 -33.09 -15.59
N GLU A 554 6.89 -32.42 -16.59
CA GLU A 554 8.31 -32.04 -16.58
C GLU A 554 8.66 -31.02 -15.48
N VAL A 555 7.70 -30.20 -15.06
CA VAL A 555 7.86 -29.32 -13.90
C VAL A 555 7.89 -30.15 -12.63
N PHE A 556 6.90 -31.03 -12.43
CA PHE A 556 6.79 -31.87 -11.23
C PHE A 556 7.99 -32.78 -11.05
N ASP A 557 8.53 -33.36 -12.13
CA ASP A 557 9.73 -34.20 -12.08
C ASP A 557 10.98 -33.45 -11.60
N ARG A 558 11.04 -32.12 -11.83
CA ARG A 558 12.15 -31.27 -11.40
C ARG A 558 12.00 -30.72 -9.98
N VAL A 559 10.77 -30.70 -9.46
CA VAL A 559 10.45 -30.26 -8.09
C VAL A 559 9.53 -31.27 -7.39
N PRO A 560 9.96 -32.54 -7.22
CA PRO A 560 9.09 -33.62 -6.77
C PRO A 560 8.52 -33.40 -5.36
N ASP A 561 9.24 -32.66 -4.52
CA ASP A 561 8.83 -32.36 -3.14
C ASP A 561 7.92 -31.12 -3.04
N ALA A 562 7.73 -30.37 -4.13
CA ALA A 562 6.89 -29.17 -4.08
C ALA A 562 5.42 -29.55 -3.85
N THR A 563 4.78 -28.83 -2.95
CA THR A 563 3.32 -28.84 -2.81
C THR A 563 2.69 -27.53 -3.29
N ASN A 564 3.49 -26.49 -3.47
CA ASN A 564 3.07 -25.19 -3.99
C ASN A 564 4.13 -24.63 -4.93
N ILE A 565 3.71 -24.21 -6.12
CA ILE A 565 4.56 -23.57 -7.12
C ILE A 565 4.03 -22.16 -7.34
N ALA A 566 4.78 -21.16 -6.87
CA ALA A 566 4.47 -19.75 -7.07
C ALA A 566 4.88 -19.32 -8.48
N MET A 567 3.90 -19.29 -9.38
CA MET A 567 4.07 -18.89 -10.78
C MET A 567 4.07 -17.36 -10.85
N THR A 568 5.25 -16.76 -10.81
CA THR A 568 5.37 -15.30 -10.84
C THR A 568 4.89 -14.77 -12.18
N TRP A 569 4.12 -13.68 -12.14
CA TRP A 569 3.66 -13.00 -13.33
C TRP A 569 4.81 -12.46 -14.17
N ARG A 570 4.58 -12.50 -15.47
CA ARG A 570 5.24 -11.66 -16.45
C ARG A 570 4.15 -10.91 -17.18
N LEU A 571 4.06 -9.61 -16.96
CA LEU A 571 3.01 -8.77 -17.54
C LEU A 571 3.34 -8.51 -19.00
N PHE A 572 2.42 -8.81 -19.91
CA PHE A 572 2.55 -8.53 -21.34
C PHE A 572 1.73 -7.30 -21.70
N GLY A 573 2.32 -6.43 -22.51
CA GLY A 573 1.68 -5.22 -23.01
C GLY A 573 0.79 -5.49 -24.22
N HIS A 574 0.24 -4.41 -24.76
CA HIS A 574 -0.63 -4.46 -25.93
C HIS A 574 0.13 -4.62 -27.25
N ASN A 575 1.47 -4.57 -27.24
CA ASN A 575 2.31 -4.82 -28.41
C ASN A 575 2.02 -3.90 -29.62
N GLY A 576 1.49 -2.69 -29.40
CA GLY A 576 1.03 -1.83 -30.49
C GLY A 576 -0.22 -2.34 -31.23
N VAL A 577 -0.82 -3.45 -30.77
CA VAL A 577 -2.03 -4.04 -31.35
C VAL A 577 -3.23 -3.19 -30.93
N ARG A 578 -3.70 -2.39 -31.88
CA ARG A 578 -4.79 -1.43 -31.66
C ARG A 578 -6.17 -2.07 -31.78
N ARG A 579 -6.36 -2.91 -32.79
CA ARG A 579 -7.64 -3.51 -33.14
C ARG A 579 -7.81 -4.88 -32.51
N PHE A 580 -9.05 -5.23 -32.19
CA PHE A 580 -9.42 -6.58 -31.81
C PHE A 580 -9.38 -7.51 -33.03
N GLU A 581 -8.56 -8.55 -32.96
CA GLU A 581 -8.39 -9.57 -34.02
C GLU A 581 -8.62 -10.98 -33.46
N ASP A 582 -9.28 -11.83 -34.26
CA ASP A 582 -9.45 -13.26 -33.97
C ASP A 582 -8.17 -14.03 -34.31
N ARG A 583 -7.14 -13.79 -33.50
CA ARG A 583 -5.84 -14.45 -33.58
C ARG A 583 -5.43 -14.83 -32.17
N LEU A 584 -4.58 -15.84 -32.08
CA LEU A 584 -4.18 -16.37 -30.79
C LEU A 584 -3.34 -15.35 -30.01
N VAL A 585 -3.75 -15.06 -28.78
CA VAL A 585 -3.10 -14.16 -27.82
C VAL A 585 -1.62 -14.49 -27.72
N ILE A 586 -1.27 -15.77 -27.53
CA ILE A 586 0.14 -16.18 -27.39
C ILE A 586 0.97 -15.97 -28.67
N GLN A 587 0.32 -15.77 -29.82
CA GLN A 587 0.98 -15.46 -31.08
C GLN A 587 1.14 -13.95 -31.29
N GLN A 588 0.14 -13.16 -30.88
CA GLN A 588 0.05 -11.72 -31.09
C GLN A 588 0.96 -10.93 -30.14
N PHE A 589 0.96 -11.27 -28.85
CA PHE A 589 1.61 -10.47 -27.80
C PHE A 589 2.91 -11.14 -27.36
N ASP A 590 4.04 -10.55 -27.70
CA ASP A 590 5.38 -11.04 -27.37
C ASP A 590 6.30 -10.03 -26.70
N THR A 591 5.79 -8.86 -26.31
CA THR A 591 6.53 -7.91 -25.48
C THR A 591 5.94 -7.82 -24.07
N CYS A 592 6.81 -7.73 -23.08
CA CYS A 592 6.49 -7.88 -21.68
C CYS A 592 7.36 -7.01 -20.77
N ALA A 593 7.04 -7.06 -19.49
CA ALA A 593 7.78 -6.39 -18.43
C ALA A 593 9.21 -6.92 -18.32
N PRO A 594 10.13 -6.18 -17.68
CA PRO A 594 11.43 -6.71 -17.28
C PRO A 594 11.28 -7.85 -16.25
N LYS A 595 12.16 -8.87 -16.31
CA LYS A 595 12.22 -9.91 -15.25
C LYS A 595 12.48 -9.31 -13.88
N TYR A 596 13.44 -8.38 -13.80
CA TYR A 596 13.75 -7.69 -12.57
C TYR A 596 13.01 -6.36 -12.54
N CYS A 597 11.90 -6.30 -11.79
CA CYS A 597 11.07 -5.11 -11.66
C CYS A 597 10.46 -5.07 -10.24
N PRO A 598 11.27 -4.75 -9.21
CA PRO A 598 10.84 -4.81 -7.81
C PRO A 598 9.74 -3.80 -7.46
N LYS A 599 9.55 -2.79 -8.31
CA LYS A 599 8.54 -1.73 -8.21
C LYS A 599 7.90 -1.51 -9.58
N PRO A 600 6.60 -1.15 -9.65
CA PRO A 600 5.63 -1.28 -8.57
C PRO A 600 5.47 -2.75 -8.16
N HIS A 601 5.05 -3.00 -6.92
CA HIS A 601 5.00 -4.37 -6.38
C HIS A 601 4.08 -5.33 -7.16
N THR A 602 3.14 -4.79 -7.95
CA THR A 602 2.19 -5.55 -8.77
C THR A 602 2.87 -6.38 -9.85
N VAL A 603 4.03 -5.96 -10.39
CA VAL A 603 4.74 -6.67 -11.47
C VAL A 603 5.21 -8.06 -11.04
N TRP A 604 5.44 -8.25 -9.73
CA TRP A 604 5.86 -9.51 -9.14
C TRP A 604 4.77 -10.26 -8.39
N GLY A 605 3.50 -9.91 -8.60
CA GLY A 605 2.40 -10.76 -8.15
C GLY A 605 2.53 -12.18 -8.73
N PHE A 606 1.97 -13.18 -8.04
CA PHE A 606 1.94 -14.56 -8.55
C PHE A 606 0.57 -15.18 -8.38
N LYS A 607 0.32 -16.26 -9.15
CA LYS A 607 -0.68 -17.27 -8.81
C LYS A 607 0.04 -18.53 -8.35
N THR A 608 -0.64 -19.35 -7.56
CA THR A 608 -0.08 -20.61 -7.07
C THR A 608 -0.78 -21.80 -7.72
N LEU A 609 0.04 -22.73 -8.25
CA LEU A 609 -0.37 -24.11 -8.53
C LEU A 609 -0.05 -24.94 -7.28
N PHE A 610 -1.06 -25.50 -6.62
CA PHE A 610 -0.88 -26.19 -5.35
C PHE A 610 -1.46 -27.61 -5.37
N ARG A 611 -0.81 -28.51 -4.65
CA ARG A 611 -1.17 -29.92 -4.55
C ARG A 611 -2.32 -30.07 -3.57
N ASN A 612 -3.35 -30.82 -3.96
CA ASN A 612 -4.54 -30.99 -3.15
C ASN A 612 -4.34 -32.07 -2.08
N ILE A 613 -3.58 -31.74 -1.04
CA ILE A 613 -3.27 -32.63 0.10
C ILE A 613 -4.15 -32.34 1.33
N GLY A 614 -5.19 -31.52 1.19
CA GLY A 614 -6.03 -31.07 2.30
C GLY A 614 -5.38 -30.02 3.22
N ALA A 615 -4.27 -29.41 2.80
CA ALA A 615 -3.52 -28.46 3.64
C ALA A 615 -4.22 -27.09 3.80
N TYR A 616 -5.16 -26.73 2.93
CA TYR A 616 -5.71 -25.39 2.86
C TYR A 616 -7.23 -25.41 2.87
N GLU A 617 -7.83 -24.59 3.74
CA GLU A 617 -9.29 -24.47 3.86
C GLU A 617 -9.89 -23.47 2.87
N LYS A 618 -9.07 -22.72 2.14
CA LYS A 618 -9.54 -21.66 1.25
C LYS A 618 -8.74 -21.54 -0.04
N ILE A 619 -9.44 -21.45 -1.18
CA ILE A 619 -8.88 -21.00 -2.45
C ILE A 619 -9.04 -19.48 -2.55
N SER A 620 -7.98 -18.77 -2.94
CA SER A 620 -8.05 -17.33 -3.18
C SER A 620 -7.34 -16.95 -4.47
N CYS A 621 -7.58 -15.71 -4.91
CA CYS A 621 -7.16 -15.21 -6.21
C CYS A 621 -5.66 -15.31 -6.50
N HIS A 622 -4.79 -15.33 -5.49
CA HIS A 622 -3.33 -15.44 -5.66
C HIS A 622 -2.74 -16.75 -5.17
N ARG A 623 -3.31 -17.32 -4.11
CA ARG A 623 -2.76 -18.49 -3.41
C ARG A 623 -3.85 -19.20 -2.62
N PRO A 624 -3.63 -20.47 -2.25
CA PRO A 624 -4.42 -21.05 -1.18
C PRO A 624 -4.09 -20.36 0.17
N ASN A 625 -5.12 -20.22 1.00
CA ASN A 625 -5.09 -19.53 2.29
C ASN A 625 -5.61 -20.46 3.40
N LYS A 626 -5.49 -20.02 4.66
CA LYS A 626 -5.89 -20.79 5.85
C LYS A 626 -5.23 -22.18 5.86
N LEU A 627 -3.91 -22.17 6.06
CA LEU A 627 -3.15 -23.41 6.25
C LEU A 627 -3.68 -24.12 7.51
N ALA A 628 -4.10 -25.37 7.35
CA ALA A 628 -4.60 -26.18 8.44
C ALA A 628 -3.48 -26.49 9.45
N GLU A 629 -3.83 -26.54 10.74
CA GLU A 629 -2.90 -26.84 11.81
C GLU A 629 -2.26 -28.23 11.62
N GLY A 630 -0.92 -28.33 11.79
CA GLY A 630 -0.18 -29.58 11.63
C GLY A 630 0.19 -29.94 10.19
N PHE A 631 -0.03 -29.02 9.23
CA PHE A 631 0.46 -29.13 7.86
C PHE A 631 1.70 -28.29 7.58
N GLU A 632 2.21 -27.52 8.55
CA GLU A 632 3.41 -26.68 8.39
C GLU A 632 4.61 -27.43 7.81
N ASP A 633 4.91 -28.62 8.35
CA ASP A 633 6.05 -29.44 7.91
C ASP A 633 5.74 -30.33 6.70
N LYS A 634 4.49 -30.30 6.20
CA LYS A 634 4.03 -31.08 5.04
C LYS A 634 3.94 -30.24 3.77
N VAL A 635 4.19 -28.94 3.88
CA VAL A 635 4.02 -27.99 2.79
C VAL A 635 5.37 -27.45 2.34
N LYS A 636 5.63 -27.51 1.04
CA LYS A 636 6.85 -27.02 0.39
C LYS A 636 6.50 -26.05 -0.71
N TRP A 637 7.00 -24.81 -0.61
CA TRP A 637 6.84 -23.80 -1.65
C TRP A 637 8.11 -23.66 -2.46
N VAL A 638 7.95 -23.63 -3.78
CA VAL A 638 9.01 -23.26 -4.72
C VAL A 638 8.57 -22.10 -5.60
N ASN A 639 9.54 -21.29 -6.03
CA ASN A 639 9.30 -20.22 -6.99
C ASN A 639 9.31 -20.75 -8.44
N GLY A 640 9.11 -19.86 -9.43
CA GLY A 640 9.11 -20.22 -10.84
C GLY A 640 10.43 -20.79 -11.40
N SER A 641 11.54 -20.67 -10.66
CA SER A 641 12.82 -21.33 -10.99
C SER A 641 13.04 -22.65 -10.22
N GLY A 642 12.05 -23.11 -9.46
CA GLY A 642 12.13 -24.32 -8.62
C GLY A 642 12.93 -24.15 -7.33
N ARG A 643 13.26 -22.92 -6.93
CA ARG A 643 13.99 -22.65 -5.68
C ARG A 643 13.03 -22.55 -4.50
N ASP A 644 13.45 -23.08 -3.36
CA ASP A 644 12.67 -23.02 -2.12
C ASP A 644 12.35 -21.58 -1.71
N MET A 645 11.09 -21.35 -1.38
CA MET A 645 10.59 -20.09 -0.82
C MET A 645 9.60 -20.30 0.34
N THR A 646 9.65 -21.48 0.96
CA THR A 646 8.71 -21.92 2.01
C THR A 646 8.64 -20.93 3.16
N GLU A 647 9.78 -20.54 3.73
CA GLU A 647 9.84 -19.55 4.82
C GLU A 647 9.11 -18.24 4.47
N ALA A 648 9.22 -17.79 3.22
CA ALA A 648 8.66 -16.52 2.78
C ALA A 648 7.17 -16.58 2.43
N ALA A 649 6.63 -17.76 2.13
CA ALA A 649 5.27 -17.93 1.62
C ALA A 649 4.35 -18.81 2.48
N LEU A 650 4.88 -19.52 3.49
CA LEU A 650 4.10 -20.49 4.27
C LEU A 650 2.79 -19.88 4.81
N ARG A 651 2.86 -18.71 5.46
CA ARG A 651 1.71 -18.08 6.12
C ARG A 651 1.08 -16.93 5.35
N ASN A 652 1.86 -16.12 4.63
CA ASN A 652 1.37 -14.93 3.92
C ASN A 652 2.20 -14.61 2.68
N GLY A 653 1.76 -13.61 1.91
CA GLY A 653 2.43 -13.13 0.69
C GLY A 653 1.64 -13.43 -0.58
N TRP A 654 1.55 -12.44 -1.46
CA TRP A 654 0.86 -12.51 -2.78
C TRP A 654 1.80 -12.21 -3.95
N ARG A 655 3.07 -11.94 -3.65
CA ARG A 655 4.08 -11.51 -4.61
C ARG A 655 5.47 -12.04 -4.26
N SER A 656 6.31 -12.12 -5.29
CA SER A 656 7.73 -12.39 -5.16
C SER A 656 8.48 -11.17 -4.59
N SER A 657 9.67 -11.44 -4.06
CA SER A 657 10.61 -10.45 -3.54
C SER A 657 11.95 -10.59 -4.24
N LYS A 658 12.91 -9.69 -3.98
CA LYS A 658 14.29 -9.82 -4.48
C LYS A 658 14.93 -11.18 -4.13
N ARG A 659 14.53 -11.80 -3.00
CA ARG A 659 15.04 -13.11 -2.56
C ARG A 659 14.32 -14.29 -3.23
N THR A 660 13.05 -14.11 -3.59
CA THR A 660 12.17 -15.23 -4.01
C THR A 660 11.79 -15.20 -5.48
N ILE A 661 12.12 -14.15 -6.23
CA ILE A 661 11.86 -14.04 -7.67
C ILE A 661 12.57 -15.18 -8.46
N GLY A 662 11.87 -15.71 -9.45
CA GLY A 662 12.36 -16.77 -10.33
C GLY A 662 11.34 -17.16 -11.39
N TYR A 663 11.83 -17.57 -12.56
CA TYR A 663 11.02 -17.85 -13.75
C TYR A 663 11.48 -19.10 -14.53
N ASP A 664 12.66 -19.68 -14.24
CA ASP A 664 13.39 -20.56 -15.18
C ASP A 664 12.66 -21.84 -15.60
N LEU A 665 11.81 -22.41 -14.72
CA LEU A 665 11.01 -23.60 -15.03
C LEU A 665 9.62 -23.22 -15.52
N ILE A 666 8.99 -22.26 -14.85
CA ILE A 666 7.59 -21.88 -15.06
C ILE A 666 7.41 -20.39 -14.79
N GLN A 667 6.66 -19.74 -15.67
CA GLN A 667 6.28 -18.32 -15.60
C GLN A 667 4.77 -18.23 -15.87
N LEU A 668 4.10 -17.25 -15.28
CA LEU A 668 2.71 -16.97 -15.63
C LEU A 668 2.65 -15.74 -16.55
N ASN A 669 2.45 -15.94 -17.85
CA ASN A 669 2.30 -14.83 -18.79
C ASN A 669 0.91 -14.22 -18.57
N HIS A 670 0.85 -12.91 -18.28
CA HIS A 670 -0.41 -12.21 -18.01
C HIS A 670 -0.65 -11.13 -19.08
N TYR A 671 -1.62 -11.36 -19.95
CA TYR A 671 -2.02 -10.49 -21.05
C TYR A 671 -3.21 -9.61 -20.64
N ALA A 672 -3.03 -8.83 -19.57
CA ALA A 672 -4.11 -8.12 -18.90
C ALA A 672 -4.88 -7.15 -19.82
N LEU A 673 -4.22 -6.56 -20.82
CA LEU A 673 -4.83 -5.60 -21.74
C LEU A 673 -5.22 -6.24 -23.07
N ARG A 674 -4.41 -7.17 -23.59
CA ARG A 674 -4.49 -7.66 -24.97
C ARG A 674 -4.43 -6.46 -25.93
N SER A 675 -5.35 -6.33 -26.88
CA SER A 675 -5.39 -5.15 -27.77
C SER A 675 -5.90 -3.90 -27.07
N ALA A 676 -5.64 -2.71 -27.63
CA ALA A 676 -6.18 -1.46 -27.10
C ALA A 676 -7.73 -1.43 -27.10
N GLU A 677 -8.39 -2.02 -28.10
CA GLU A 677 -9.85 -2.20 -28.11
C GLU A 677 -10.33 -3.19 -27.03
N SER A 678 -9.61 -4.30 -26.82
CA SER A 678 -9.89 -5.24 -25.73
C SER A 678 -9.83 -4.56 -24.36
N PHE A 679 -8.89 -3.62 -24.18
CA PHE A 679 -8.80 -2.81 -22.97
C PHE A 679 -10.05 -1.93 -22.74
N LEU A 680 -10.61 -1.32 -23.79
CA LEU A 680 -11.85 -0.54 -23.66
C LEU A 680 -13.03 -1.42 -23.19
N ILE A 681 -13.17 -2.61 -23.79
CA ILE A 681 -14.19 -3.58 -23.38
C ILE A 681 -13.97 -4.01 -21.93
N LYS A 682 -12.71 -4.23 -21.54
CA LYS A 682 -12.35 -4.55 -20.15
C LYS A 682 -12.72 -3.42 -19.18
N ARG A 683 -12.49 -2.16 -19.56
CA ARG A 683 -12.93 -0.99 -18.78
C ARG A 683 -14.44 -0.97 -18.58
N GLN A 684 -15.21 -1.20 -19.65
CA GLN A 684 -16.67 -1.16 -19.59
C GLN A 684 -17.25 -2.24 -18.67
N ARG A 685 -16.67 -3.46 -18.65
CA ARG A 685 -17.20 -4.57 -17.84
C ARG A 685 -16.77 -4.56 -16.37
N GLY A 686 -15.66 -3.88 -16.02
CA GLY A 686 -15.07 -3.86 -14.68
C GLY A 686 -14.25 -5.12 -14.31
N ARG A 687 -13.75 -5.19 -13.06
CA ARG A 687 -12.98 -6.35 -12.55
C ARG A 687 -13.87 -7.30 -11.73
N ALA A 688 -13.60 -8.60 -11.81
CA ALA A 688 -14.30 -9.62 -11.00
C ALA A 688 -13.92 -9.57 -9.50
N LEU A 689 -12.71 -9.10 -9.15
CA LEU A 689 -12.25 -9.01 -7.76
C LEU A 689 -12.68 -7.70 -7.05
N HIS A 690 -12.70 -6.57 -7.77
CA HIS A 690 -13.00 -5.25 -7.23
C HIS A 690 -14.04 -4.55 -8.10
N VAL A 691 -15.29 -4.60 -7.69
CA VAL A 691 -16.43 -4.07 -8.46
C VAL A 691 -16.50 -2.52 -8.38
N ASP A 692 -15.95 -1.93 -7.32
CA ASP A 692 -16.05 -0.48 -7.03
C ASP A 692 -14.85 0.37 -7.54
N ARG A 693 -13.92 -0.21 -8.30
CA ARG A 693 -12.75 0.51 -8.83
C ARG A 693 -12.84 0.68 -10.34
N ASN A 694 -13.02 1.92 -10.79
CA ASN A 694 -12.97 2.27 -12.22
C ASN A 694 -11.59 1.93 -12.81
N ILE A 695 -11.58 1.14 -13.89
CA ILE A 695 -10.39 0.89 -14.70
C ILE A 695 -10.16 2.12 -15.58
N GLY A 696 -9.06 2.84 -15.36
CA GLY A 696 -8.69 4.03 -16.13
C GLY A 696 -7.23 4.00 -16.58
N LEU A 697 -6.68 5.15 -16.93
CA LEU A 697 -5.31 5.30 -17.41
C LEU A 697 -4.26 4.75 -16.43
N ASN A 698 -4.50 4.87 -15.12
CA ASN A 698 -3.64 4.29 -14.08
C ASN A 698 -3.50 2.77 -14.18
N TYR A 699 -4.55 2.08 -14.64
CA TYR A 699 -4.49 0.64 -14.88
C TYR A 699 -3.66 0.32 -16.12
N TRP A 700 -3.84 1.10 -17.21
CA TRP A 700 -3.01 0.99 -18.42
C TRP A 700 -1.52 1.15 -18.10
N ILE A 701 -1.15 2.20 -17.37
CA ILE A 701 0.25 2.48 -16.97
C ILE A 701 0.86 1.28 -16.23
N ARG A 702 0.10 0.64 -15.33
CA ARG A 702 0.56 -0.50 -14.51
C ARG A 702 0.64 -1.81 -15.28
N MET A 703 -0.17 -1.99 -16.32
CA MET A 703 -0.36 -3.29 -16.99
C MET A 703 0.22 -3.36 -18.41
N ASP A 704 0.36 -2.23 -19.11
CA ASP A 704 0.90 -2.21 -20.47
C ASP A 704 2.43 -2.28 -20.44
N TRP A 705 3.01 -3.46 -20.60
CA TRP A 705 4.45 -3.62 -20.64
C TRP A 705 4.91 -4.11 -22.00
N SER A 706 5.24 -3.17 -22.90
CA SER A 706 5.69 -3.48 -24.27
C SER A 706 7.19 -3.21 -24.48
N VAL A 707 8.04 -3.66 -23.55
CA VAL A 707 9.47 -3.25 -23.50
C VAL A 707 10.43 -4.38 -23.88
N HIS A 708 10.37 -5.53 -23.21
CA HIS A 708 11.26 -6.67 -23.49
C HIS A 708 10.53 -7.75 -24.25
N ARG A 709 11.23 -8.49 -25.10
CA ARG A 709 10.63 -9.58 -25.86
C ARG A 709 10.66 -10.90 -25.08
N ASP A 710 9.55 -11.66 -25.12
CA ASP A 710 9.48 -13.06 -24.69
C ASP A 710 8.60 -13.88 -25.66
N ILE A 711 9.25 -14.69 -26.49
CA ILE A 711 8.61 -15.59 -27.45
C ILE A 711 8.63 -17.06 -27.03
N THR A 712 9.03 -17.36 -25.79
CA THR A 712 9.19 -18.76 -25.32
C THR A 712 7.89 -19.55 -25.37
N ILE A 713 6.77 -18.88 -25.09
CA ILE A 713 5.43 -19.48 -25.14
C ILE A 713 5.05 -19.92 -26.57
N LYS A 714 5.62 -19.26 -27.61
CA LYS A 714 5.30 -19.53 -29.02
C LYS A 714 5.71 -20.93 -29.47
N ARG A 715 6.56 -21.64 -28.72
CA ARG A 715 6.88 -23.05 -28.98
C ARG A 715 5.66 -23.97 -28.88
N ASN A 716 4.61 -23.53 -28.18
CA ASN A 716 3.32 -24.22 -28.07
C ASN A 716 2.43 -24.07 -29.30
N ILE A 717 2.73 -23.13 -30.18
CA ILE A 717 1.82 -22.69 -31.25
C ILE A 717 1.23 -23.86 -32.04
N PRO A 718 2.04 -24.81 -32.57
CA PRO A 718 1.52 -25.91 -33.37
C PRO A 718 0.53 -26.82 -32.60
N ARG A 719 0.86 -27.21 -31.36
CA ARG A 719 -0.01 -28.11 -30.57
C ARG A 719 -1.29 -27.41 -30.09
N VAL A 720 -1.23 -26.11 -29.83
CA VAL A 720 -2.42 -25.31 -29.48
C VAL A 720 -3.33 -25.16 -30.69
N ARG A 721 -2.77 -24.93 -31.89
CA ARG A 721 -3.53 -24.89 -33.13
C ARG A 721 -4.29 -26.20 -33.37
N ALA A 722 -3.60 -27.33 -33.23
CA ALA A 722 -4.22 -28.64 -33.40
C ALA A 722 -5.42 -28.86 -32.47
N GLU A 723 -5.31 -28.49 -31.19
CA GLU A 723 -6.43 -28.63 -30.23
C GLU A 723 -7.54 -27.59 -30.45
N TYR A 724 -7.17 -26.35 -30.78
CA TYR A 724 -8.11 -25.28 -31.11
C TYR A 724 -8.96 -25.64 -32.34
N ASP A 725 -8.31 -26.10 -33.42
CA ASP A 725 -8.98 -26.54 -34.64
C ASP A 725 -9.86 -27.77 -34.38
N ARG A 726 -9.44 -28.68 -33.47
CA ARG A 726 -10.26 -29.83 -33.05
C ARG A 726 -11.54 -29.37 -32.36
N LEU A 727 -11.48 -28.35 -31.49
CA LEU A 727 -12.67 -27.79 -30.82
C LEU A 727 -13.62 -27.14 -31.83
N LEU A 728 -13.10 -26.38 -32.79
CA LEU A 728 -13.89 -25.69 -33.83
C LEU A 728 -14.55 -26.62 -34.87
N ARG A 729 -14.25 -27.93 -34.85
CA ARG A 729 -14.99 -28.92 -35.65
C ARG A 729 -16.43 -29.10 -35.17
N ASP A 730 -16.72 -28.76 -33.91
CA ASP A 730 -18.10 -28.72 -33.44
C ASP A 730 -18.80 -27.45 -33.97
N ASP A 731 -19.83 -27.63 -34.79
CA ASP A 731 -20.51 -26.54 -35.48
C ASP A 731 -21.19 -25.57 -34.51
N ALA A 732 -21.77 -26.07 -33.42
CA ALA A 732 -22.42 -25.24 -32.41
C ALA A 732 -21.40 -24.36 -31.66
N LEU A 733 -20.27 -24.94 -31.26
CA LEU A 733 -19.17 -24.23 -30.63
C LEU A 733 -18.53 -23.20 -31.55
N ARG A 734 -18.30 -23.55 -32.82
CA ARG A 734 -17.79 -22.61 -33.84
C ARG A 734 -18.75 -21.44 -34.04
N ALA A 735 -20.05 -21.70 -34.15
CA ALA A 735 -21.06 -20.65 -34.28
C ALA A 735 -21.11 -19.75 -33.03
N ALA A 736 -21.01 -20.31 -31.82
CA ALA A 736 -20.97 -19.54 -30.57
C ALA A 736 -19.72 -18.65 -30.49
N HIS A 737 -18.54 -19.19 -30.84
CA HIS A 737 -17.29 -18.42 -30.94
C HIS A 737 -17.43 -17.25 -31.91
N HIS A 738 -17.95 -17.47 -33.11
CA HIS A 738 -18.17 -16.40 -34.08
C HIS A 738 -19.13 -15.31 -33.57
N ARG A 739 -20.23 -15.68 -32.89
CA ARG A 739 -21.12 -14.69 -32.27
C ARG A 739 -20.41 -13.84 -31.22
N ALA A 740 -19.53 -14.45 -30.42
CA ALA A 740 -18.75 -13.73 -29.42
C ALA A 740 -17.76 -12.75 -30.08
N LEU A 741 -17.11 -13.15 -31.19
CA LEU A 741 -16.25 -12.25 -31.96
C LEU A 741 -17.01 -11.05 -32.50
N GLU A 742 -18.18 -11.28 -33.11
CA GLU A 742 -19.01 -10.20 -33.66
C GLU A 742 -19.51 -9.26 -32.55
N TRP A 743 -19.87 -9.80 -31.38
CA TRP A 743 -20.25 -8.99 -30.23
C TRP A 743 -19.09 -8.08 -29.79
N HIS A 744 -17.86 -8.61 -29.66
CA HIS A 744 -16.70 -7.82 -29.24
C HIS A 744 -16.33 -6.77 -30.29
N ARG A 745 -16.43 -7.08 -31.59
CA ARG A 745 -16.24 -6.10 -32.68
C ARG A 745 -17.26 -4.97 -32.62
N ALA A 746 -18.54 -5.32 -32.46
CA ALA A 746 -19.62 -4.34 -32.33
C ALA A 746 -19.44 -3.48 -31.07
N LYS A 747 -19.07 -4.09 -29.94
CA LYS A 747 -18.82 -3.36 -28.69
C LYS A 747 -17.62 -2.43 -28.79
N ALA A 748 -16.52 -2.85 -29.44
CA ALA A 748 -15.39 -1.97 -29.69
C ALA A 748 -15.80 -0.75 -30.54
N ALA A 749 -16.57 -0.97 -31.61
CA ALA A 749 -17.09 0.11 -32.45
C ALA A 749 -18.02 1.07 -31.68
N GLU A 750 -18.91 0.54 -30.83
CA GLU A 750 -19.77 1.31 -29.94
C GLU A 750 -18.96 2.20 -28.98
N LEU A 751 -17.94 1.61 -28.31
CA LEU A 751 -17.09 2.33 -27.36
C LEU A 751 -16.26 3.42 -28.02
N HIS A 752 -15.79 3.22 -29.26
CA HIS A 752 -15.14 4.29 -30.03
C HIS A 752 -16.08 5.47 -30.31
N GLY A 753 -17.39 5.22 -30.42
CA GLY A 753 -18.40 6.27 -30.59
C GLY A 753 -18.69 7.08 -29.32
N MET A 754 -18.20 6.64 -28.15
CA MET A 754 -18.40 7.33 -26.87
C MET A 754 -17.21 8.27 -26.57
N PRO A 755 -17.43 9.59 -26.35
CA PRO A 755 -16.34 10.55 -26.14
C PRO A 755 -15.35 10.14 -25.03
N GLU A 756 -15.86 9.69 -23.88
CA GLU A 756 -15.01 9.28 -22.73
C GLU A 756 -14.07 8.11 -23.06
N PHE A 757 -14.53 7.15 -23.86
CA PHE A 757 -13.74 5.98 -24.25
C PHE A 757 -12.78 6.33 -25.39
N ALA A 758 -13.21 7.16 -26.34
CA ALA A 758 -12.35 7.69 -27.38
C ALA A 758 -11.19 8.50 -26.79
N ASP A 759 -11.46 9.32 -25.77
CA ASP A 759 -10.44 10.11 -25.07
C ASP A 759 -9.46 9.23 -24.32
N LEU A 760 -9.96 8.24 -23.56
CA LEU A 760 -9.09 7.27 -22.90
C LEU A 760 -8.24 6.48 -23.90
N TYR A 761 -8.82 6.07 -25.02
CA TYR A 761 -8.09 5.36 -26.08
C TYR A 761 -6.93 6.20 -26.63
N ARG A 762 -7.17 7.48 -26.92
CA ARG A 762 -6.13 8.41 -27.37
C ARG A 762 -5.04 8.60 -26.31
N GLN A 763 -5.43 8.82 -25.04
CA GLN A 763 -4.48 8.97 -23.94
C GLN A 763 -3.63 7.71 -23.74
N ALA A 764 -4.26 6.53 -23.75
CA ALA A 764 -3.58 5.25 -23.57
C ALA A 764 -2.54 4.99 -24.69
N LEU A 765 -2.90 5.27 -25.94
CA LEU A 765 -1.99 5.10 -27.09
C LEU A 765 -0.91 6.17 -27.21
N ALA A 766 -1.10 7.34 -26.59
CA ALA A 766 -0.09 8.39 -26.55
C ALA A 766 1.04 8.09 -25.54
N LEU A 767 0.82 7.15 -24.62
CA LEU A 767 1.81 6.74 -23.62
C LEU A 767 2.79 5.71 -24.20
N ASP A 768 3.90 6.20 -24.72
CA ASP A 768 5.05 5.38 -25.12
C ASP A 768 6.19 5.61 -24.12
N LEU A 769 6.30 4.69 -23.15
CA LEU A 769 7.20 4.82 -22.01
C LEU A 769 8.17 3.64 -21.96
N THR A 770 9.45 3.95 -21.72
CA THR A 770 10.47 2.95 -21.35
C THR A 770 10.11 2.27 -20.03
N GLU A 771 10.80 1.16 -19.71
CA GLU A 771 10.60 0.45 -18.46
C GLU A 771 10.82 1.35 -17.23
N THR A 772 11.84 2.20 -17.25
CA THR A 772 12.19 3.03 -16.09
C THR A 772 11.17 4.17 -15.92
N GLU A 773 10.76 4.83 -17.00
CA GLU A 773 9.72 5.86 -16.99
C GLU A 773 8.38 5.30 -16.50
N ARG A 774 8.02 4.10 -16.98
CA ARG A 774 6.79 3.42 -16.55
C ARG A 774 6.82 3.06 -15.07
N VAL A 775 7.95 2.53 -14.55
CA VAL A 775 8.10 2.30 -13.10
C VAL A 775 7.97 3.61 -12.33
N ALA A 776 8.62 4.68 -12.81
CA ALA A 776 8.61 5.99 -12.17
C ALA A 776 7.20 6.57 -12.08
N TYR A 777 6.42 6.46 -13.17
CA TYR A 777 5.04 6.90 -13.22
C TYR A 777 4.15 6.03 -12.32
N ALA A 778 4.26 4.70 -12.40
CA ALA A 778 3.48 3.81 -11.54
C ALA A 778 3.75 4.04 -10.04
N LEU A 779 4.99 4.36 -9.66
CA LEU A 779 5.35 4.71 -8.28
C LEU A 779 4.77 6.04 -7.81
N ALA A 780 4.64 7.03 -8.70
CA ALA A 780 4.00 8.29 -8.36
C ALA A 780 2.52 8.06 -7.99
N LEU A 781 1.85 7.15 -8.71
CA LEU A 781 0.45 6.76 -8.48
C LEU A 781 0.24 5.91 -7.21
N ASP A 782 1.22 5.13 -6.77
CA ASP A 782 1.12 4.25 -5.56
C ASP A 782 1.21 5.03 -4.23
N MET A 783 1.69 6.28 -4.24
CA MET A 783 1.81 7.12 -3.04
C MET A 783 0.64 8.10 -2.88
N GLU A 784 -0.32 8.08 -3.81
CA GLU A 784 -1.57 8.86 -3.76
C GLU A 784 -2.73 8.09 -3.09
N THR A 785 -2.49 6.82 -2.74
CA THR A 785 -3.37 5.96 -1.93
C THR A 785 -2.79 5.73 -0.55
#